data_AF-A0A1I4IYV3-F1
#
_entry.id   AF-A0A1I4IYV3-F1
#
_cell.length_a   1.000
_cell.length_b   1.000
_cell.length_c   1.000
_cell.angle_alpha   90.00
_cell.angle_beta   90.00
_cell.angle_gamma   90.00
#
_symmetry.space_group_name_H-M   'P 1'
#
loop_
_entity.id
_entity.type
_entity.pdbx_description
1 polymer ?
#
loop_
_entity_poly.entity_id
_entity_poly.type
_entity_poly.pdbx_seq_one_letter_code
_entity_poly.pdbx_strand_id
1 'polypeptide(L)'
;MRLSSLLIVFATFATAALLSLIAASFSADLIEDSSRSSVKHELDVQGMSWAEVHAEGLQVFLAGVAPSEAARFKAISAAGSIVDAARVIDNMQVEATADIAPPRFSIEILRNDAGISLIGLIPETSDRSDIVDQMIDIAGRPNVTDLLETAEYTAPRGWNRALKFALSALDILPRAKISVAANAVSITAMSDSPEARRELEADLLRRAPKDLRLDLDISAPRPVITPFTLRFLIDEEGARFDACSADTEKARVRILTAARLAGLDGSADCTIGLGVPTPSWATAAEKAIAGLAVLGGGSVTFTDADITLVARQGTEQALFDTVVGELESGLPEVFALHSTLPPPPEEEEGAPAIPEFTATLSPEGLLQLRGRLPDELSRQTTESYAKARFGGGAVHMAARLDDTLPASWPVRVMAGLDALSLLHNGVLNITPDGLRVAGRTGNTEANAEIARHLAEKLSQTDNFSIDVRYVEELDPIAALPTAEECIAGLQAIQKDQKILFEPGSGTLDASAEPIIDAIAQQLTECPDLRVEIQGHTDSQGRESMNQALSQTRAQSVLTALQDRRILTAGIVATGYGESQPIADNGTEEGREANRRIEFVLIQPEAEEGDGTGGETTDTAPESGSEETAPEDGAEETAPEDGAEETAPAAEEAAPATEEAQPDATAEDTEDTEGSGDAEPDTSGDAAPDAPETNAETDTTGTENTTDDTN
;
A
#
# COMPACT_ATOMS: atom_id res chain seq x y z
N MET A 1 -10.90 113.90 -38.51
CA MET A 1 -9.70 113.10 -38.22
C MET A 1 -9.40 112.26 -39.45
N ARG A 2 -8.28 112.52 -40.13
CA ARG A 2 -7.86 111.72 -41.30
C ARG A 2 -7.16 110.46 -40.78
N LEU A 3 -7.82 109.30 -40.84
CA LEU A 3 -7.14 108.04 -40.60
C LEU A 3 -6.02 107.89 -41.64
N SER A 4 -4.81 107.58 -41.18
CA SER A 4 -3.65 107.30 -42.03
C SER A 4 -3.99 106.19 -43.01
N SER A 5 -3.64 106.34 -44.29
CA SER A 5 -3.91 105.33 -45.33
C SER A 5 -3.33 103.95 -44.97
N LEU A 6 -2.28 103.90 -44.16
CA LEU A 6 -1.68 102.67 -43.63
C LEU A 6 -2.63 101.88 -42.70
N LEU A 7 -3.50 102.55 -41.95
CA LEU A 7 -4.40 101.89 -40.99
C LEU A 7 -5.55 101.17 -41.72
N ILE A 8 -6.03 101.72 -42.84
CA ILE A 8 -7.05 101.07 -43.68
C ILE A 8 -6.47 99.82 -44.33
N VAL A 9 -5.25 99.89 -44.88
CA VAL A 9 -4.57 98.73 -45.47
C VAL A 9 -4.35 97.62 -44.43
N PHE A 10 -3.85 97.97 -43.23
CA PHE A 10 -3.70 97.02 -42.14
C PHE A 10 -5.03 96.38 -41.72
N ALA A 11 -6.09 97.19 -41.56
CA ALA A 11 -7.42 96.68 -41.22
C ALA A 11 -7.95 95.72 -42.29
N THR A 12 -7.79 96.01 -43.58
CA THR A 12 -8.22 95.12 -44.67
C THR A 12 -7.47 93.79 -44.65
N PHE A 13 -6.14 93.79 -44.49
CA PHE A 13 -5.37 92.54 -44.38
C PHE A 13 -5.70 91.77 -43.09
N ALA A 14 -5.92 92.45 -41.96
CA ALA A 14 -6.31 91.81 -40.71
C ALA A 14 -7.71 91.17 -40.81
N THR A 15 -8.68 91.86 -41.44
CA THR A 15 -10.02 91.29 -41.68
C THR A 15 -9.96 90.13 -42.68
N ALA A 16 -9.16 90.21 -43.74
CA ALA A 16 -8.98 89.11 -44.69
C ALA A 16 -8.31 87.89 -44.03
N ALA A 17 -7.31 88.09 -43.17
CA ALA A 17 -6.67 87.04 -42.41
C ALA A 17 -7.65 86.40 -41.41
N LEU A 18 -8.44 87.20 -40.70
CA LEU A 18 -9.47 86.70 -39.78
C LEU A 18 -10.55 85.89 -40.51
N LEU A 19 -11.07 86.39 -41.64
CA LEU A 19 -12.04 85.68 -42.47
C LEU A 19 -11.46 84.37 -43.04
N SER A 20 -10.18 84.38 -43.42
CA SER A 20 -9.50 83.17 -43.90
C SER A 20 -9.32 82.14 -42.78
N LEU A 21 -8.98 82.57 -41.56
CA LEU A 21 -8.90 81.69 -40.40
C LEU A 21 -10.25 81.08 -40.04
N ILE A 22 -11.33 81.88 -40.05
CA ILE A 22 -12.70 81.40 -39.80
C ILE A 22 -13.14 80.42 -40.89
N ALA A 23 -12.87 80.72 -42.15
CA ALA A 23 -13.20 79.82 -43.26
C ALA A 23 -12.40 78.52 -43.20
N ALA A 24 -11.12 78.58 -42.81
CA ALA A 24 -10.27 77.42 -42.64
C ALA A 24 -10.71 76.55 -41.45
N SER A 25 -11.03 77.15 -40.29
CA SER A 25 -11.51 76.39 -39.13
C SER A 25 -12.85 75.72 -39.44
N PHE A 26 -13.79 76.46 -40.04
CA PHE A 26 -15.08 75.89 -40.43
C PHE A 26 -14.95 74.76 -41.46
N SER A 27 -14.01 74.89 -42.40
CA SER A 27 -13.75 73.82 -43.39
C SER A 27 -13.11 72.60 -42.74
N ALA A 28 -12.19 72.79 -41.79
CA ALA A 28 -11.58 71.70 -41.03
C ALA A 28 -12.64 70.97 -40.19
N ASP A 29 -13.44 71.71 -39.41
CA ASP A 29 -14.52 71.17 -38.58
C ASP A 29 -15.51 70.34 -39.44
N LEU A 30 -15.92 70.87 -40.60
CA LEU A 30 -16.82 70.15 -41.51
C LEU A 30 -16.22 68.84 -42.04
N ILE A 31 -14.93 68.82 -42.38
CA ILE A 31 -14.25 67.63 -42.90
C ILE A 31 -14.09 66.59 -41.80
N GLU A 32 -13.71 67.03 -40.60
CA GLU A 32 -13.55 66.18 -39.42
C GLU A 32 -14.88 65.54 -39.01
N ASP A 33 -15.94 66.35 -38.86
CA ASP A 33 -17.28 65.86 -38.49
C ASP A 33 -17.84 64.91 -39.54
N SER A 34 -17.69 65.24 -40.84
CA SER A 34 -18.14 64.38 -41.92
C SER A 34 -17.38 63.05 -41.94
N SER A 35 -16.06 63.08 -41.75
CA SER A 35 -15.21 61.87 -41.77
C SER A 35 -15.53 60.98 -40.56
N ARG A 36 -15.63 61.58 -39.37
CA ARG A 36 -15.97 60.89 -38.13
C ARG A 36 -17.35 60.24 -38.20
N SER A 37 -18.36 60.99 -38.63
CA SER A 37 -19.74 60.50 -38.72
C SER A 37 -19.87 59.37 -39.74
N SER A 38 -19.25 59.50 -40.91
CA SER A 38 -19.32 58.48 -41.97
C SER A 38 -18.61 57.18 -41.58
N VAL A 39 -17.41 57.27 -41.01
CA VAL A 39 -16.67 56.09 -40.54
C VAL A 39 -17.38 55.43 -39.37
N LYS A 40 -17.88 56.22 -38.40
CA LYS A 40 -18.65 55.69 -37.27
C LYS A 40 -19.90 54.97 -37.74
N HIS A 41 -20.64 55.55 -38.68
CA HIS A 41 -21.84 54.93 -39.22
C HIS A 41 -21.53 53.58 -39.88
N GLU A 42 -20.45 53.49 -40.66
CA GLU A 42 -20.04 52.24 -41.31
C GLU A 42 -19.66 51.16 -40.28
N LEU A 43 -18.91 51.51 -39.24
CA LEU A 43 -18.54 50.58 -38.17
C LEU A 43 -19.78 50.09 -37.40
N ASP A 44 -20.73 50.98 -37.09
CA ASP A 44 -21.99 50.64 -36.42
C ASP A 44 -22.85 49.70 -37.29
N VAL A 45 -22.95 49.97 -38.60
CA VAL A 45 -23.69 49.12 -39.56
C VAL A 45 -23.10 47.72 -39.63
N GLN A 46 -21.78 47.59 -39.52
CA GLN A 46 -21.11 46.29 -39.48
C GLN A 46 -21.09 45.62 -38.09
N GLY A 47 -21.79 46.19 -37.11
CA GLY A 47 -21.90 45.65 -35.75
C GLY A 47 -20.64 45.83 -34.91
N MET A 48 -19.76 46.77 -35.26
CA MET A 48 -18.51 47.07 -34.56
C MET A 48 -18.65 48.31 -33.67
N SER A 49 -19.73 48.37 -32.88
CA SER A 49 -20.04 49.51 -32.00
C SER A 49 -19.07 49.68 -30.83
N TRP A 50 -18.18 48.73 -30.63
CA TRP A 50 -17.08 48.78 -29.66
C TRP A 50 -15.91 49.66 -30.14
N ALA A 51 -15.85 49.99 -31.44
CA ALA A 51 -14.81 50.85 -32.02
C ALA A 51 -15.23 52.33 -31.96
N GLU A 52 -14.45 53.13 -31.26
CA GLU A 52 -14.60 54.57 -31.18
C GLU A 52 -13.84 55.28 -32.30
N VAL A 53 -14.42 56.36 -32.83
CA VAL A 53 -13.87 57.12 -33.97
C VAL A 53 -13.66 58.57 -33.58
N HIS A 54 -12.43 59.04 -33.76
CA HIS A 54 -12.03 60.44 -33.64
C HIS A 54 -11.39 60.92 -34.96
N ALA A 55 -11.59 62.17 -35.32
CA ALA A 55 -10.95 62.78 -36.48
C ALA A 55 -10.17 64.03 -36.02
N GLU A 56 -8.94 64.19 -36.52
CA GLU A 56 -8.11 65.37 -36.29
C GLU A 56 -7.48 65.76 -37.64
N GLY A 57 -7.91 66.90 -38.17
CA GLY A 57 -7.62 67.34 -39.54
C GLY A 57 -8.06 66.31 -40.58
N LEU A 58 -7.08 65.69 -41.24
CA LEU A 58 -7.32 64.66 -42.24
C LEU A 58 -7.20 63.25 -41.67
N GLN A 59 -6.69 63.04 -40.46
CA GLN A 59 -6.47 61.71 -39.89
C GLN A 59 -7.70 61.24 -39.13
N VAL A 60 -7.96 59.94 -39.17
CA VAL A 60 -9.04 59.28 -38.44
C VAL A 60 -8.41 58.25 -37.50
N PHE A 61 -8.64 58.42 -36.21
CA PHE A 61 -8.15 57.53 -35.16
C PHE A 61 -9.27 56.58 -34.75
N LEU A 62 -8.97 55.28 -34.78
CA LEU A 62 -9.82 54.24 -34.25
C LEU A 62 -9.31 53.83 -32.87
N ALA A 63 -10.17 53.82 -31.86
CA ALA A 63 -9.87 53.42 -30.49
C ALA A 63 -10.91 52.43 -29.97
N GLY A 64 -10.67 51.80 -28.83
CA GLY A 64 -11.57 50.79 -28.24
C GLY A 64 -10.91 49.42 -28.11
N VAL A 65 -11.67 48.45 -27.56
CA VAL A 65 -11.19 47.09 -27.31
C VAL A 65 -11.92 46.12 -28.25
N ALA A 66 -11.16 45.52 -29.17
CA ALA A 66 -11.66 44.55 -30.14
C ALA A 66 -11.76 43.15 -29.50
N PRO A 67 -12.86 42.41 -29.73
CA PRO A 67 -13.04 41.06 -29.16
C PRO A 67 -12.10 40.00 -29.75
N SER A 68 -11.45 40.29 -30.88
CA SER A 68 -10.43 39.44 -31.50
C SER A 68 -9.56 40.25 -32.45
N GLU A 69 -8.39 39.72 -32.81
CA GLU A 69 -7.51 40.34 -33.80
C GLU A 69 -8.19 40.44 -35.18
N ALA A 70 -8.98 39.44 -35.56
CA ALA A 70 -9.78 39.47 -36.79
C ALA A 70 -10.82 40.61 -36.80
N ALA A 71 -11.47 40.88 -35.66
CA ALA A 71 -12.42 41.98 -35.52
C ALA A 71 -11.72 43.35 -35.61
N ARG A 72 -10.53 43.49 -35.03
CA ARG A 72 -9.69 44.69 -35.13
C ARG A 72 -9.32 44.99 -36.59
N PHE A 73 -8.81 44.01 -37.32
CA PHE A 73 -8.48 44.16 -38.74
C PHE A 73 -9.70 44.51 -39.61
N LYS A 74 -10.86 43.92 -39.30
CA LYS A 74 -12.11 44.21 -39.99
C LYS A 74 -12.54 45.67 -39.78
N ALA A 75 -12.40 46.21 -38.56
CA ALA A 75 -12.71 47.61 -38.25
C ALA A 75 -11.80 48.59 -39.03
N ILE A 76 -10.49 48.33 -39.07
CA ILE A 76 -9.54 49.14 -39.86
C ILE A 76 -9.90 49.12 -41.34
N SER A 77 -10.19 47.94 -41.88
CA SER A 77 -10.53 47.75 -43.28
C SER A 77 -11.85 48.45 -43.65
N ALA A 78 -12.84 48.39 -42.78
CA ALA A 78 -14.12 49.09 -42.95
C ALA A 78 -13.92 50.61 -42.94
N ALA A 79 -13.17 51.16 -41.99
CA ALA A 79 -12.84 52.58 -41.95
C ALA A 79 -12.07 53.04 -43.21
N GLY A 80 -11.11 52.23 -43.67
CA GLY A 80 -10.32 52.47 -44.89
C GLY A 80 -11.11 52.38 -46.20
N SER A 81 -12.36 51.93 -46.16
CA SER A 81 -13.28 51.97 -47.32
C SER A 81 -14.01 53.30 -47.45
N ILE A 82 -14.13 54.06 -46.36
CA ILE A 82 -14.82 55.35 -46.29
C ILE A 82 -13.84 56.52 -46.43
N VAL A 83 -12.65 56.40 -45.82
CA VAL A 83 -11.54 57.35 -45.96
C VAL A 83 -10.31 56.60 -46.47
N ASP A 84 -9.39 57.30 -47.15
CA ASP A 84 -8.14 56.69 -47.61
C ASP A 84 -7.44 55.95 -46.47
N ALA A 85 -7.04 54.69 -46.70
CA ALA A 85 -6.42 53.83 -45.69
C ALA A 85 -5.16 54.46 -45.07
N ALA A 86 -4.42 55.30 -45.80
CA ALA A 86 -3.25 56.01 -45.28
C ALA A 86 -3.59 57.06 -44.21
N ARG A 87 -4.88 57.41 -44.06
CA ARG A 87 -5.39 58.39 -43.08
C ARG A 87 -5.91 57.72 -41.81
N VAL A 88 -6.06 56.40 -41.80
CA VAL A 88 -6.60 55.65 -40.65
C VAL A 88 -5.45 55.29 -39.72
N ILE A 89 -5.53 55.74 -38.46
CA ILE A 89 -4.60 55.42 -37.39
C ILE A 89 -5.29 54.49 -36.41
N ASP A 90 -4.67 53.35 -36.17
CA ASP A 90 -5.20 52.29 -35.33
C ASP A 90 -4.60 52.35 -33.92
N ASN A 91 -5.43 52.77 -32.97
CA ASN A 91 -5.15 52.79 -31.53
C ASN A 91 -6.05 51.78 -30.77
N MET A 92 -6.63 50.80 -31.47
CA MET A 92 -7.48 49.79 -30.84
C MET A 92 -6.64 48.72 -30.15
N GLN A 93 -7.08 48.28 -28.99
CA GLN A 93 -6.52 47.14 -28.25
C GLN A 93 -7.34 45.87 -28.55
N VAL A 94 -6.80 44.69 -28.29
CA VAL A 94 -7.54 43.41 -28.40
C VAL A 94 -7.80 42.91 -26.99
N GLU A 95 -9.02 42.44 -26.73
CA GLU A 95 -9.41 41.81 -25.47
C GLU A 95 -8.51 40.61 -25.20
N ALA A 96 -7.88 40.58 -24.02
CA ALA A 96 -7.02 39.47 -23.63
C ALA A 96 -7.88 38.20 -23.49
N THR A 97 -7.56 37.16 -24.26
CA THR A 97 -8.21 35.86 -24.10
C THR A 97 -7.78 35.27 -22.76
N ALA A 98 -8.74 34.81 -21.95
CA ALA A 98 -8.46 34.21 -20.65
C ALA A 98 -7.39 33.11 -20.75
N ASP A 99 -6.40 33.15 -19.87
CA ASP A 99 -5.29 32.20 -19.82
C ASP A 99 -5.81 30.76 -19.86
N ILE A 100 -5.29 29.97 -20.82
CA ILE A 100 -5.60 28.56 -20.96
C ILE A 100 -5.18 27.87 -19.66
N ALA A 101 -6.14 27.27 -18.96
CA ALA A 101 -5.84 26.52 -17.74
C ALA A 101 -4.77 25.45 -18.04
N PRO A 102 -3.73 25.33 -17.20
CA PRO A 102 -2.64 24.40 -17.45
C PRO A 102 -3.17 22.96 -17.59
N PRO A 103 -2.55 22.15 -18.46
CA PRO A 103 -2.96 20.76 -18.66
C PRO A 103 -2.77 19.97 -17.35
N ARG A 104 -3.58 18.93 -17.17
CA ARG A 104 -3.40 18.01 -16.06
C ARG A 104 -2.25 17.07 -16.39
N PHE A 105 -1.16 17.21 -15.66
CA PHE A 105 -0.04 16.27 -15.73
C PHE A 105 -0.42 14.95 -15.06
N SER A 106 -0.14 13.85 -15.77
CA SER A 106 -0.37 12.50 -15.27
C SER A 106 0.51 11.51 -16.03
N ILE A 107 1.02 10.50 -15.32
CA ILE A 107 1.74 9.36 -15.90
C ILE A 107 1.02 8.08 -15.50
N GLU A 108 0.79 7.20 -16.45
CA GLU A 108 0.49 5.79 -16.21
C GLU A 108 1.75 4.96 -16.50
N ILE A 109 2.15 4.17 -15.52
CA ILE A 109 3.27 3.22 -15.59
C ILE A 109 2.66 1.82 -15.53
N LEU A 110 2.89 1.02 -16.57
CA LEU A 110 2.44 -0.36 -16.63
C LEU A 110 3.66 -1.27 -16.56
N ARG A 111 3.74 -2.16 -15.56
CA ARG A 111 4.80 -3.17 -15.43
C ARG A 111 4.19 -4.56 -15.40
N ASN A 112 4.76 -5.45 -16.21
CA ASN A 112 4.43 -6.86 -16.25
C ASN A 112 5.70 -7.68 -16.57
N ASP A 113 5.55 -8.98 -16.75
CA ASP A 113 6.68 -9.89 -17.04
C ASP A 113 7.39 -9.60 -18.38
N ALA A 114 6.74 -8.88 -19.30
CA ALA A 114 7.31 -8.51 -20.59
C ALA A 114 8.08 -7.18 -20.56
N GLY A 115 7.80 -6.30 -19.59
CA GLY A 115 8.47 -5.00 -19.49
C GLY A 115 7.67 -3.90 -18.81
N ILE A 116 8.15 -2.68 -18.99
CA ILE A 116 7.60 -1.43 -18.46
C ILE A 116 7.12 -0.54 -19.63
N SER A 117 5.92 0.02 -19.52
CA SER A 117 5.41 1.03 -20.44
C SER A 117 5.07 2.31 -19.67
N LEU A 118 5.56 3.45 -20.16
CA LEU A 118 5.30 4.78 -19.61
C LEU A 118 4.39 5.54 -20.56
N ILE A 119 3.26 6.06 -20.10
CA ILE A 119 2.28 6.78 -20.93
C ILE A 119 1.82 8.02 -20.18
N GLY A 120 1.84 9.20 -20.81
CA GLY A 120 1.26 10.38 -20.18
C GLY A 120 1.95 11.69 -20.53
N LEU A 121 1.54 12.75 -19.81
CA LEU A 121 2.03 14.11 -19.99
C LEU A 121 2.80 14.53 -18.74
N ILE A 122 4.04 14.99 -18.93
CA ILE A 122 4.93 15.44 -17.88
C ILE A 122 5.30 16.93 -18.06
N PRO A 123 5.53 17.68 -16.97
CA PRO A 123 6.09 19.03 -17.02
C PRO A 123 7.49 19.00 -17.63
N GLU A 124 7.88 20.05 -18.37
CA GLU A 124 9.24 20.22 -18.89
C GLU A 124 10.31 20.21 -17.79
N THR A 125 9.98 20.64 -16.58
CA THR A 125 10.87 20.57 -15.42
C THR A 125 11.15 19.14 -14.94
N SER A 126 10.49 18.13 -15.50
CA SER A 126 10.73 16.72 -15.17
C SER A 126 11.80 16.15 -16.09
N ASP A 127 12.84 15.56 -15.52
CA ASP A 127 13.90 14.93 -16.32
C ASP A 127 13.41 13.61 -16.93
N ARG A 128 12.97 13.65 -18.19
CA ARG A 128 12.49 12.48 -18.93
C ARG A 128 13.58 11.42 -19.07
N SER A 129 14.82 11.82 -19.32
CA SER A 129 15.96 10.90 -19.48
C SER A 129 16.17 10.10 -18.22
N ASP A 130 16.20 10.77 -17.06
CA ASP A 130 16.40 10.12 -15.77
C ASP A 130 15.26 9.14 -15.44
N ILE A 131 14.02 9.48 -15.78
CA ILE A 131 12.86 8.58 -15.59
C ILE A 131 13.06 7.31 -16.42
N VAL A 132 13.40 7.46 -17.71
CA VAL A 132 13.57 6.32 -18.62
C VAL A 132 14.78 5.47 -18.23
N ASP A 133 15.90 6.09 -17.83
CA ASP A 133 17.10 5.37 -17.40
C ASP A 133 16.84 4.56 -16.12
N GLN A 134 16.09 5.11 -15.15
CA GLN A 134 15.65 4.33 -13.98
C GLN A 134 14.78 3.12 -14.37
N MET A 135 13.91 3.24 -15.38
CA MET A 135 13.11 2.09 -15.84
C MET A 135 13.97 1.04 -16.54
N ILE A 136 15.00 1.48 -17.26
CA ILE A 136 15.97 0.61 -17.90
C ILE A 136 16.77 -0.18 -16.86
N ASP A 137 17.11 0.43 -15.73
CA ASP A 137 17.80 -0.26 -14.63
C ASP A 137 16.93 -1.35 -14.01
N ILE A 138 15.61 -1.14 -13.95
CA ILE A 138 14.65 -2.10 -13.38
C ILE A 138 14.34 -3.28 -14.33
N ALA A 139 14.03 -3.00 -15.61
CA ALA A 139 13.51 -4.02 -16.54
C ALA A 139 14.46 -4.38 -17.70
N GLY A 140 15.56 -3.65 -17.87
CA GLY A 140 16.47 -3.76 -19.01
C GLY A 140 15.95 -3.07 -20.28
N ARG A 141 16.88 -2.56 -21.11
CA ARG A 141 16.59 -1.76 -22.33
C ARG A 141 15.56 -2.33 -23.32
N PRO A 142 15.53 -3.64 -23.69
CA PRO A 142 14.57 -4.12 -24.69
C PRO A 142 13.12 -4.11 -24.20
N ASN A 143 12.92 -3.92 -22.90
CA ASN A 143 11.65 -4.12 -22.22
C ASN A 143 11.04 -2.80 -21.72
N VAL A 144 11.53 -1.63 -22.19
CA VAL A 144 10.98 -0.32 -21.80
C VAL A 144 10.36 0.36 -23.02
N THR A 145 9.07 0.69 -22.92
CA THR A 145 8.32 1.46 -23.92
C THR A 145 8.02 2.85 -23.37
N ASP A 146 8.54 3.89 -24.01
CA ASP A 146 8.34 5.28 -23.61
C ASP A 146 7.37 5.99 -24.57
N LEU A 147 6.18 6.33 -24.05
CA LEU A 147 5.12 7.09 -24.72
C LEU A 147 4.80 8.37 -23.91
N LEU A 148 5.81 8.95 -23.24
CA LEU A 148 5.66 10.22 -22.53
C LEU A 148 5.73 11.42 -23.48
N GLU A 149 4.90 12.42 -23.20
CA GLU A 149 4.93 13.74 -23.82
C GLU A 149 5.29 14.81 -22.78
N THR A 150 5.93 15.88 -23.22
CA THR A 150 6.37 17.01 -22.37
C THR A 150 5.59 18.28 -22.72
N ALA A 151 5.16 19.04 -21.71
CA ALA A 151 4.56 20.37 -21.92
C ALA A 151 5.27 21.48 -21.13
N GLU A 152 5.34 22.67 -21.74
CA GLU A 152 6.00 23.88 -21.23
C GLU A 152 5.15 24.59 -20.14
N TYR A 153 4.86 23.89 -19.04
CA TYR A 153 4.24 24.49 -17.85
C TYR A 153 5.01 24.07 -16.59
N THR A 154 4.99 24.92 -15.57
CA THR A 154 5.59 24.62 -14.26
C THR A 154 4.93 23.39 -13.63
N ALA A 155 5.75 22.50 -13.05
CA ALA A 155 5.24 21.36 -12.32
C ALA A 155 4.32 21.79 -11.15
N PRO A 156 3.15 21.16 -10.99
CA PRO A 156 2.28 21.42 -9.85
C PRO A 156 2.93 20.95 -8.56
N ARG A 157 2.58 21.59 -7.43
CA ARG A 157 3.09 21.20 -6.11
C ARG A 157 2.84 19.72 -5.85
N GLY A 158 3.88 19.04 -5.36
CA GLY A 158 3.86 17.61 -5.02
C GLY A 158 4.26 16.67 -6.15
N TRP A 159 4.27 17.12 -7.42
CA TRP A 159 4.51 16.27 -8.59
C TRP A 159 5.79 15.44 -8.49
N ASN A 160 6.92 16.08 -8.20
CA ASN A 160 8.21 15.40 -8.08
C ASN A 160 8.22 14.36 -6.94
N ARG A 161 7.50 14.63 -5.83
CA ARG A 161 7.38 13.70 -4.70
C ARG A 161 6.53 12.48 -5.07
N ALA A 162 5.39 12.72 -5.71
CA ALA A 162 4.51 11.66 -6.21
C ALA A 162 5.23 10.77 -7.23
N LEU A 163 5.94 11.37 -8.18
CA LEU A 163 6.73 10.66 -9.18
C LEU A 163 7.83 9.82 -8.52
N LYS A 164 8.63 10.40 -7.62
CA LYS A 164 9.70 9.66 -6.93
C LYS A 164 9.17 8.46 -6.12
N PHE A 165 8.05 8.64 -5.42
CA PHE A 165 7.39 7.55 -4.73
C PHE A 165 6.93 6.45 -5.70
N ALA A 166 6.31 6.82 -6.82
CA ALA A 166 5.86 5.88 -7.83
C ALA A 166 7.02 5.06 -8.45
N LEU A 167 8.16 5.69 -8.74
CA LEU A 167 9.34 4.98 -9.25
C LEU A 167 9.94 4.04 -8.20
N SER A 168 9.97 4.45 -6.92
CA SER A 168 10.41 3.58 -5.82
C SER A 168 9.46 2.41 -5.57
N ALA A 169 8.15 2.64 -5.67
CA ALA A 169 7.14 1.59 -5.55
C ALA A 169 7.22 0.60 -6.71
N LEU A 170 7.56 1.09 -7.91
CA LEU A 170 7.70 0.23 -9.08
C LEU A 170 8.75 -0.86 -8.87
N ASP A 171 9.86 -0.58 -8.18
CA ASP A 171 10.96 -1.52 -7.96
C ASP A 171 10.50 -2.85 -7.34
N ILE A 172 9.66 -2.76 -6.30
CA ILE A 172 9.13 -3.91 -5.54
C ILE A 172 7.84 -4.51 -6.12
N LEU A 173 7.26 -3.91 -7.16
CA LEU A 173 5.99 -4.33 -7.75
C LEU A 173 6.21 -4.92 -9.15
N PRO A 174 6.38 -6.25 -9.30
CA PRO A 174 6.69 -6.87 -10.60
C PRO A 174 5.51 -6.84 -11.59
N ARG A 175 4.27 -6.73 -11.10
CA ARG A 175 3.04 -6.70 -11.92
C ARG A 175 2.11 -5.63 -11.38
N ALA A 176 2.16 -4.43 -11.96
CA ALA A 176 1.40 -3.29 -11.48
C ALA A 176 1.04 -2.28 -12.57
N LYS A 177 -0.06 -1.57 -12.34
CA LYS A 177 -0.41 -0.29 -12.95
C LYS A 177 -0.26 0.78 -11.89
N ILE A 178 0.63 1.74 -12.11
CA ILE A 178 0.81 2.91 -11.24
C ILE A 178 0.36 4.16 -11.98
N SER A 179 -0.57 4.90 -11.41
CA SER A 179 -1.06 6.17 -11.94
C SER A 179 -0.58 7.31 -11.06
N VAL A 180 0.16 8.26 -11.63
CA VAL A 180 0.79 9.37 -10.92
C VAL A 180 0.13 10.68 -11.31
N ALA A 181 -0.24 11.48 -10.32
CA ALA A 181 -0.70 12.85 -10.44
C ALA A 181 -0.03 13.73 -9.36
N ALA A 182 -0.18 15.05 -9.44
CA ALA A 182 0.52 16.02 -8.59
C ALA A 182 0.56 15.69 -7.08
N ASN A 183 -0.55 15.25 -6.49
CA ASN A 183 -0.62 14.88 -5.07
C ASN A 183 -1.34 13.54 -4.86
N ALA A 184 -1.36 12.68 -5.88
CA ALA A 184 -2.00 11.39 -5.77
C ALA A 184 -1.24 10.33 -6.56
N VAL A 185 -1.10 9.16 -5.95
CA VAL A 185 -0.61 7.96 -6.62
C VAL A 185 -1.63 6.86 -6.37
N SER A 186 -2.09 6.21 -7.43
CA SER A 186 -2.93 5.02 -7.34
C SER A 186 -2.14 3.84 -7.88
N ILE A 187 -2.08 2.75 -7.11
CA ILE A 187 -1.34 1.54 -7.42
C ILE A 187 -2.34 0.39 -7.47
N THR A 188 -2.50 -0.19 -8.66
CA THR A 188 -3.18 -1.48 -8.83
C THR A 188 -2.12 -2.54 -9.07
N ALA A 189 -2.02 -3.56 -8.22
CA ALA A 189 -0.96 -4.56 -8.32
C ALA A 189 -1.45 -5.99 -8.02
N MET A 190 -0.63 -6.97 -8.41
CA MET A 190 -0.81 -8.37 -8.07
C MET A 190 0.39 -8.86 -7.27
N SER A 191 0.12 -9.42 -6.09
CA SER A 191 1.09 -10.12 -5.24
C SER A 191 1.11 -11.62 -5.57
N ASP A 192 2.08 -12.36 -5.02
CA ASP A 192 2.16 -13.81 -5.17
C ASP A 192 1.35 -14.58 -4.10
N SER A 193 1.15 -13.98 -2.93
CA SER A 193 0.41 -14.58 -1.81
C SER A 193 -0.27 -13.51 -0.95
N PRO A 194 -1.25 -13.88 -0.10
CA PRO A 194 -1.87 -12.97 0.87
C PRO A 194 -0.87 -12.34 1.84
N GLU A 195 0.18 -13.06 2.23
CA GLU A 195 1.26 -12.56 3.09
C GLU A 195 2.08 -11.50 2.34
N ALA A 196 2.51 -11.81 1.11
CA ALA A 196 3.24 -10.87 0.27
C ALA A 196 2.41 -9.60 -0.02
N ARG A 197 1.09 -9.73 -0.16
CA ARG A 197 0.18 -8.58 -0.25
C ARG A 197 0.27 -7.69 0.99
N ARG A 198 0.15 -8.27 2.19
CA ARG A 198 0.21 -7.51 3.45
C ARG A 198 1.57 -6.83 3.63
N GLU A 199 2.65 -7.52 3.31
CA GLU A 199 4.01 -6.95 3.33
C GLU A 199 4.14 -5.77 2.37
N LEU A 200 3.68 -5.91 1.12
CA LEU A 200 3.70 -4.84 0.12
C LEU A 200 2.83 -3.64 0.53
N GLU A 201 1.61 -3.87 1.03
CA GLU A 201 0.73 -2.80 1.51
C GLU A 201 1.38 -2.03 2.67
N ALA A 202 1.92 -2.73 3.67
CA ALA A 202 2.58 -2.13 4.81
C ALA A 202 3.86 -1.35 4.42
N ASP A 203 4.67 -1.90 3.51
CA ASP A 203 5.87 -1.22 2.99
C ASP A 203 5.53 0.04 2.19
N LEU A 204 4.53 -0.04 1.29
CA LEU A 204 4.10 1.10 0.49
C LEU A 204 3.50 2.22 1.36
N LEU A 205 2.71 1.87 2.37
CA LEU A 205 2.15 2.83 3.33
C LEU A 205 3.25 3.49 4.16
N ARG A 206 4.25 2.75 4.63
CA ARG A 206 5.41 3.31 5.37
C ARG A 206 6.26 4.23 4.50
N ARG A 207 6.43 3.93 3.21
CA ARG A 207 7.21 4.74 2.27
C ARG A 207 6.46 5.97 1.74
N ALA A 208 5.14 6.00 1.87
CA ALA A 208 4.30 7.07 1.34
C ALA A 208 4.56 8.42 2.06
N PRO A 209 4.81 9.52 1.34
CA PRO A 209 4.86 10.85 1.95
C PRO A 209 3.52 11.26 2.57
N LYS A 210 3.53 11.96 3.70
CA LYS A 210 2.30 12.38 4.44
C LYS A 210 1.29 13.18 3.61
N ASP A 211 1.77 13.99 2.68
CA ASP A 211 0.92 14.86 1.86
C ASP A 211 0.39 14.15 0.60
N LEU A 212 0.81 12.90 0.36
CA LEU A 212 0.47 12.15 -0.83
C LEU A 212 -0.81 11.35 -0.59
N ARG A 213 -1.83 11.57 -1.42
CA ARG A 213 -3.00 10.71 -1.44
C ARG A 213 -2.66 9.39 -2.15
N LEU A 214 -2.38 8.37 -1.37
CA LEU A 214 -2.11 7.02 -1.86
C LEU A 214 -3.39 6.18 -1.89
N ASP A 215 -3.65 5.55 -3.03
CA ASP A 215 -4.73 4.59 -3.23
C ASP A 215 -4.10 3.25 -3.64
N LEU A 216 -4.36 2.19 -2.86
CA LEU A 216 -3.78 0.86 -3.06
C LEU A 216 -4.89 -0.15 -3.37
N ASP A 217 -4.78 -0.82 -4.51
CA ASP A 217 -5.59 -1.96 -4.89
C ASP A 217 -4.67 -3.14 -5.24
N ILE A 218 -4.22 -3.85 -4.20
CA ILE A 218 -3.32 -4.99 -4.36
C ILE A 218 -4.13 -6.28 -4.19
N SER A 219 -4.16 -7.08 -5.25
CA SER A 219 -4.80 -8.39 -5.23
C SER A 219 -3.80 -9.50 -4.92
N ALA A 220 -4.28 -10.57 -4.28
CA ALA A 220 -3.52 -11.79 -4.05
C ALA A 220 -4.26 -12.98 -4.69
N PRO A 221 -3.56 -13.98 -5.22
CA PRO A 221 -4.16 -15.24 -5.61
C PRO A 221 -4.93 -15.84 -4.43
N ARG A 222 -6.11 -16.39 -4.72
CA ARG A 222 -6.91 -17.05 -3.69
C ARG A 222 -6.16 -18.28 -3.18
N PRO A 223 -5.97 -18.45 -1.87
CA PRO A 223 -5.27 -19.60 -1.33
C PRO A 223 -6.03 -20.88 -1.65
N VAL A 224 -5.30 -21.96 -1.93
CA VAL A 224 -5.92 -23.29 -2.05
C VAL A 224 -6.13 -23.83 -0.64
N ILE A 225 -7.37 -24.03 -0.23
CA ILE A 225 -7.72 -24.52 1.10
C ILE A 225 -8.02 -26.02 1.00
N THR A 226 -7.21 -26.83 1.70
CA THR A 226 -7.40 -28.28 1.81
C THR A 226 -6.99 -28.76 3.21
N PRO A 227 -7.90 -29.40 3.97
CA PRO A 227 -9.35 -29.50 3.75
C PRO A 227 -10.06 -28.15 3.95
N PHE A 228 -11.26 -27.99 3.40
CA PHE A 228 -12.13 -26.85 3.71
C PHE A 228 -12.70 -27.01 5.12
N THR A 229 -12.46 -26.03 5.99
CA THR A 229 -12.84 -26.12 7.40
C THR A 229 -13.63 -24.91 7.89
N LEU A 230 -14.74 -25.16 8.56
CA LEU A 230 -15.49 -24.13 9.28
C LEU A 230 -15.77 -24.64 10.68
N ARG A 231 -15.41 -23.88 11.69
CA ARG A 231 -15.67 -24.20 13.08
C ARG A 231 -16.25 -22.99 13.79
N PHE A 232 -17.50 -23.14 14.23
CA PHE A 232 -18.26 -22.13 14.93
C PHE A 232 -18.68 -22.67 16.30
N LEU A 233 -18.56 -21.86 17.34
CA LEU A 233 -18.89 -22.25 18.71
C LEU A 233 -19.61 -21.13 19.46
N ILE A 234 -20.41 -21.55 20.43
CA ILE A 234 -21.13 -20.70 21.37
C ILE A 234 -20.81 -21.21 22.77
N ASP A 235 -20.09 -20.42 23.56
CA ASP A 235 -19.77 -20.71 24.95
C ASP A 235 -20.12 -19.53 25.86
N GLU A 236 -19.59 -19.52 27.10
CA GLU A 236 -19.84 -18.43 28.06
C GLU A 236 -19.23 -17.09 27.64
N GLU A 237 -18.21 -17.09 26.77
CA GLU A 237 -17.55 -15.89 26.26
C GLU A 237 -18.28 -15.28 25.05
N GLY A 238 -19.23 -16.03 24.47
CA GLY A 238 -20.05 -15.61 23.33
C GLY A 238 -19.84 -16.50 22.10
N ALA A 239 -20.49 -16.15 20.99
CA ALA A 239 -20.35 -16.89 19.75
C ALA A 239 -19.12 -16.40 18.96
N ARG A 240 -18.32 -17.31 18.43
CA ARG A 240 -17.13 -16.99 17.62
C ARG A 240 -16.81 -18.07 16.58
N PHE A 241 -15.98 -17.72 15.61
CA PHE A 241 -15.35 -18.67 14.70
C PHE A 241 -13.94 -18.99 15.19
N ASP A 242 -13.64 -20.29 15.35
CA ASP A 242 -12.25 -20.77 15.44
C ASP A 242 -11.65 -20.92 14.03
N ALA A 243 -12.49 -21.22 13.03
CA ALA A 243 -12.10 -21.26 11.62
C ALA A 243 -13.29 -20.94 10.74
N CYS A 244 -13.08 -20.22 9.65
CA CYS A 244 -14.11 -19.97 8.66
C CYS A 244 -13.50 -19.91 7.27
N SER A 245 -13.96 -20.79 6.39
CA SER A 245 -13.62 -20.77 4.96
C SER A 245 -14.87 -20.65 4.10
N ALA A 246 -14.76 -19.91 2.99
CA ALA A 246 -15.81 -19.74 1.99
C ALA A 246 -15.25 -19.88 0.57
N ASP A 247 -16.07 -20.37 -0.35
CA ASP A 247 -15.74 -20.55 -1.77
C ASP A 247 -16.05 -19.31 -2.63
N THR A 248 -16.88 -18.39 -2.13
CA THR A 248 -17.26 -17.15 -2.80
C THR A 248 -17.57 -16.05 -1.80
N GLU A 249 -17.54 -14.79 -2.23
CA GLU A 249 -17.98 -13.65 -1.42
C GLU A 249 -19.44 -13.80 -0.98
N LYS A 250 -20.30 -14.30 -1.87
CA LYS A 250 -21.72 -14.57 -1.55
C LYS A 250 -21.87 -15.61 -0.45
N ALA A 251 -21.07 -16.68 -0.48
CA ALA A 251 -21.03 -17.68 0.58
C ALA A 251 -20.54 -17.08 1.90
N ARG A 252 -19.48 -16.27 1.86
CA ARG A 252 -18.94 -15.57 3.04
C ARG A 252 -20.01 -14.72 3.72
N VAL A 253 -20.68 -13.85 2.96
CA VAL A 253 -21.74 -12.99 3.48
C VAL A 253 -22.86 -13.81 4.13
N ARG A 254 -23.27 -14.92 3.51
CA ARG A 254 -24.31 -15.80 4.04
C ARG A 254 -23.91 -16.46 5.36
N ILE A 255 -22.70 -17.03 5.44
CA ILE A 255 -22.18 -17.68 6.65
C ILE A 255 -22.06 -16.67 7.80
N LEU A 256 -21.47 -15.50 7.54
CA LEU A 256 -21.32 -14.45 8.54
C LEU A 256 -22.68 -13.90 9.02
N THR A 257 -23.68 -13.85 8.14
CA THR A 257 -25.04 -13.44 8.52
C THR A 257 -25.68 -14.46 9.44
N ALA A 258 -25.54 -15.75 9.15
CA ALA A 258 -26.02 -16.83 10.02
C ALA A 258 -25.34 -16.77 11.41
N ALA A 259 -24.03 -16.52 11.44
CA ALA A 259 -23.28 -16.39 12.69
C ALA A 259 -23.74 -15.18 13.54
N ARG A 260 -23.97 -14.02 12.92
CA ARG A 260 -24.52 -12.85 13.62
C ARG A 260 -25.91 -13.12 14.20
N LEU A 261 -26.77 -13.83 13.46
CA LEU A 261 -28.06 -14.27 13.98
C LEU A 261 -27.93 -15.28 15.14
N ALA A 262 -26.84 -16.04 15.18
CA ALA A 262 -26.49 -16.95 16.25
C ALA A 262 -25.77 -16.30 17.45
N GLY A 263 -25.60 -14.96 17.45
CA GLY A 263 -25.00 -14.22 18.55
C GLY A 263 -23.51 -13.89 18.39
N LEU A 264 -22.96 -13.94 17.17
CA LEU A 264 -21.61 -13.45 16.89
C LEU A 264 -21.57 -11.93 17.02
N ASP A 265 -20.79 -11.44 17.97
CA ASP A 265 -20.52 -10.01 18.16
C ASP A 265 -19.23 -9.59 17.44
N GLY A 266 -19.27 -8.45 16.74
CA GLY A 266 -18.10 -7.87 16.06
C GLY A 266 -17.85 -8.37 14.62
N SER A 267 -16.62 -8.15 14.14
CA SER A 267 -16.16 -8.63 12.83
C SER A 267 -15.43 -9.97 12.98
N ALA A 268 -15.84 -10.96 12.19
CA ALA A 268 -15.12 -12.22 12.06
C ALA A 268 -14.51 -12.33 10.66
N ASP A 269 -13.29 -12.86 10.59
CA ASP A 269 -12.62 -13.10 9.33
C ASP A 269 -12.97 -14.48 8.79
N CYS A 270 -13.24 -14.55 7.49
CA CYS A 270 -13.64 -15.80 6.83
C CYS A 270 -13.00 -15.88 5.46
N THR A 271 -11.96 -16.70 5.36
CA THR A 271 -11.03 -16.75 4.24
C THR A 271 -11.71 -17.31 3.00
N ILE A 272 -11.54 -16.60 1.87
CA ILE A 272 -12.10 -17.03 0.58
C ILE A 272 -11.03 -17.77 -0.23
N GLY A 273 -11.11 -19.10 -0.26
CA GLY A 273 -10.10 -19.96 -0.90
C GLY A 273 -10.62 -20.76 -2.08
N LEU A 274 -9.71 -21.25 -2.92
CA LEU A 274 -9.98 -22.24 -3.96
C LEU A 274 -9.96 -23.64 -3.33
N GLY A 275 -10.87 -24.50 -3.77
CA GLY A 275 -11.00 -25.86 -3.25
C GLY A 275 -12.30 -26.47 -3.75
N VAL A 276 -12.62 -27.68 -3.30
CA VAL A 276 -13.85 -28.37 -3.72
C VAL A 276 -14.80 -28.59 -2.52
N PRO A 277 -15.24 -27.54 -1.81
CA PRO A 277 -16.46 -27.68 -1.04
C PRO A 277 -17.63 -27.87 -2.01
N THR A 278 -18.67 -28.57 -1.59
CA THR A 278 -19.88 -28.73 -2.41
C THR A 278 -20.51 -27.34 -2.65
N PRO A 279 -21.22 -27.08 -3.77
CA PRO A 279 -21.90 -25.80 -4.01
C PRO A 279 -22.89 -25.41 -2.89
N SER A 280 -23.26 -26.37 -2.06
CA SER A 280 -24.15 -26.22 -0.92
C SER A 280 -23.47 -25.90 0.42
N TRP A 281 -22.13 -25.73 0.46
CA TRP A 281 -21.36 -25.42 1.66
C TRP A 281 -21.95 -24.29 2.50
N ALA A 282 -22.18 -23.12 1.90
CA ALA A 282 -22.74 -21.97 2.62
C ALA A 282 -24.15 -22.23 3.18
N THR A 283 -24.94 -23.05 2.49
CA THR A 283 -26.30 -23.44 2.94
C THR A 283 -26.22 -24.41 4.12
N ALA A 284 -25.30 -25.38 4.07
CA ALA A 284 -25.10 -26.33 5.14
C ALA A 284 -24.54 -25.65 6.40
N ALA A 285 -23.54 -24.78 6.23
CA ALA A 285 -22.98 -23.96 7.30
C ALA A 285 -24.04 -23.08 7.97
N GLU A 286 -24.86 -22.35 7.19
CA GLU A 286 -25.97 -21.56 7.72
C GLU A 286 -26.94 -22.39 8.57
N LYS A 287 -27.37 -23.56 8.06
CA LYS A 287 -28.30 -24.44 8.76
C LYS A 287 -27.71 -24.97 10.06
N ALA A 288 -26.46 -25.41 10.04
CA ALA A 288 -25.81 -25.97 11.21
C ALA A 288 -25.50 -24.91 12.28
N ILE A 289 -25.11 -23.70 11.88
CA ILE A 289 -24.97 -22.54 12.78
C ILE A 289 -26.32 -22.18 13.42
N ALA A 290 -27.40 -22.15 12.63
CA ALA A 290 -28.73 -21.89 13.15
C ALA A 290 -29.19 -22.99 14.14
N GLY A 291 -28.92 -24.26 13.84
CA GLY A 291 -29.16 -25.38 14.75
C GLY A 291 -28.39 -25.25 16.06
N LEU A 292 -27.11 -24.86 16.01
CA LEU A 292 -26.31 -24.62 17.20
C LEU A 292 -26.85 -23.44 18.04
N ALA A 293 -27.34 -22.38 17.39
CA ALA A 293 -27.98 -21.26 18.07
C ALA A 293 -29.22 -21.68 18.86
N VAL A 294 -30.02 -22.62 18.33
CA VAL A 294 -31.18 -23.18 19.02
C VAL A 294 -30.77 -24.01 20.24
N LEU A 295 -29.64 -24.73 20.17
CA LEU A 295 -29.10 -25.46 21.33
C LEU A 295 -28.57 -24.53 22.43
N GLY A 296 -28.27 -23.27 22.11
CA GLY A 296 -27.81 -22.26 23.07
C GLY A 296 -26.41 -22.52 23.62
N GLY A 297 -25.61 -23.36 22.95
CA GLY A 297 -24.23 -23.64 23.34
C GLY A 297 -23.65 -24.91 22.70
N GLY A 298 -22.34 -24.92 22.48
CA GLY A 298 -21.60 -26.04 21.89
C GLY A 298 -20.71 -25.62 20.74
N SER A 299 -20.38 -26.55 19.84
CA SER A 299 -19.62 -26.27 18.63
C SER A 299 -20.13 -27.06 17.44
N VAL A 300 -19.99 -26.48 16.25
CA VAL A 300 -20.15 -27.17 14.97
C VAL A 300 -18.85 -27.05 14.19
N THR A 301 -18.34 -28.18 13.71
CA THR A 301 -17.12 -28.27 12.91
C THR A 301 -17.44 -28.91 11.57
N PHE A 302 -16.99 -28.30 10.49
CA PHE A 302 -17.06 -28.80 9.13
C PHE A 302 -15.65 -29.15 8.67
N THR A 303 -15.53 -30.28 8.00
CA THR A 303 -14.32 -30.67 7.26
C THR A 303 -14.79 -31.24 5.93
N ASP A 304 -14.70 -30.44 4.88
CA ASP A 304 -15.26 -30.70 3.54
C ASP A 304 -16.77 -31.04 3.55
N ALA A 305 -17.11 -32.33 3.59
CA ALA A 305 -18.49 -32.82 3.61
C ALA A 305 -18.93 -33.36 4.98
N ASP A 306 -18.00 -33.51 5.91
CA ASP A 306 -18.28 -34.04 7.24
C ASP A 306 -18.60 -32.89 8.20
N ILE A 307 -19.64 -33.07 9.01
CA ILE A 307 -20.12 -32.12 10.00
C ILE A 307 -20.10 -32.81 11.36
N THR A 308 -19.43 -32.22 12.34
CA THR A 308 -19.46 -32.66 13.73
C THR A 308 -20.14 -31.60 14.59
N LEU A 309 -21.27 -31.95 15.20
CA LEU A 309 -22.03 -31.13 16.14
C LEU A 309 -21.82 -31.64 17.56
N VAL A 310 -21.19 -30.83 18.41
CA VAL A 310 -21.00 -31.10 19.84
C VAL A 310 -21.88 -30.14 20.63
N ALA A 311 -22.93 -30.64 21.27
CA ALA A 311 -23.78 -29.81 22.12
C ALA A 311 -23.09 -29.47 23.45
N ARG A 312 -23.47 -28.35 24.06
CA ARG A 312 -23.02 -28.03 25.43
C ARG A 312 -23.45 -29.13 26.42
N GLN A 313 -22.60 -29.42 27.39
CA GLN A 313 -22.92 -30.33 28.47
C GLN A 313 -24.15 -29.83 29.24
N GLY A 314 -25.09 -30.73 29.55
CA GLY A 314 -26.33 -30.40 30.24
C GLY A 314 -27.46 -29.88 29.33
N THR A 315 -27.26 -29.84 28.01
CA THR A 315 -28.36 -29.60 27.04
C THR A 315 -29.44 -30.68 27.18
N GLU A 316 -30.71 -30.29 27.14
CA GLU A 316 -31.84 -31.22 27.23
C GLU A 316 -31.83 -32.21 26.06
N GLN A 317 -31.91 -33.51 26.35
CA GLN A 317 -31.87 -34.57 25.33
C GLN A 317 -32.96 -34.37 24.25
N ALA A 318 -34.18 -34.00 24.64
CA ALA A 318 -35.28 -33.82 23.69
C ALA A 318 -35.04 -32.64 22.73
N LEU A 319 -34.42 -31.55 23.22
CA LEU A 319 -34.02 -30.42 22.40
C LEU A 319 -32.90 -30.84 21.43
N PHE A 320 -31.90 -31.56 21.94
CA PHE A 320 -30.81 -32.10 21.13
C PHE A 320 -31.32 -33.01 20.00
N ASP A 321 -32.16 -33.99 20.32
CA ASP A 321 -32.73 -34.92 19.34
C ASP A 321 -33.58 -34.19 18.27
N THR A 322 -34.31 -33.14 18.67
CA THR A 322 -35.10 -32.32 17.75
C THR A 322 -34.20 -31.57 16.76
N VAL A 323 -33.17 -30.88 17.27
CA VAL A 323 -32.23 -30.14 16.42
C VAL A 323 -31.46 -31.07 15.49
N VAL A 324 -30.99 -32.22 15.98
CA VAL A 324 -30.31 -33.22 15.15
C VAL A 324 -31.23 -33.71 14.04
N GLY A 325 -32.50 -34.06 14.33
CA GLY A 325 -33.45 -34.49 13.31
C GLY A 325 -33.79 -33.41 12.27
N GLU A 326 -33.89 -32.15 12.67
CA GLU A 326 -34.07 -31.01 11.75
C GLU A 326 -32.83 -30.79 10.87
N LEU A 327 -31.63 -30.97 11.41
CA LEU A 327 -30.39 -30.89 10.63
C LEU A 327 -30.25 -32.06 9.66
N GLU A 328 -30.47 -33.30 10.09
CA GLU A 328 -30.40 -34.49 9.22
C GLU A 328 -31.39 -34.39 8.04
N SER A 329 -32.60 -33.90 8.28
CA SER A 329 -33.62 -33.73 7.22
C SER A 329 -33.41 -32.47 6.38
N GLY A 330 -32.74 -31.45 6.94
CA GLY A 330 -32.57 -30.15 6.33
C GLY A 330 -31.24 -29.97 5.59
N LEU A 331 -30.23 -30.79 5.87
CA LEU A 331 -28.91 -30.73 5.25
C LEU A 331 -28.95 -31.36 3.83
N PRO A 332 -28.15 -30.85 2.88
CA PRO A 332 -27.98 -31.47 1.57
C PRO A 332 -27.39 -32.89 1.69
N GLU A 333 -27.82 -33.82 0.82
CA GLU A 333 -27.43 -35.25 0.86
C GLU A 333 -25.92 -35.53 0.85
N VAL A 334 -25.13 -34.60 0.34
CA VAL A 334 -23.67 -34.72 0.27
C VAL A 334 -22.98 -34.58 1.62
N PHE A 335 -23.66 -34.07 2.67
CA PHE A 335 -23.07 -33.88 3.99
C PHE A 335 -23.39 -35.02 4.96
N ALA A 336 -22.40 -35.43 5.74
CA ALA A 336 -22.56 -36.41 6.81
C ALA A 336 -22.50 -35.74 8.18
N LEU A 337 -23.58 -35.84 8.96
CA LEU A 337 -23.66 -35.27 10.31
C LEU A 337 -23.29 -36.33 11.37
N HIS A 338 -22.31 -36.00 12.19
CA HIS A 338 -21.97 -36.68 13.44
C HIS A 338 -22.36 -35.77 14.60
N SER A 339 -23.16 -36.26 15.53
CA SER A 339 -23.65 -35.47 16.66
C SER A 339 -23.30 -36.13 17.99
N THR A 340 -22.75 -35.36 18.91
CA THR A 340 -22.40 -35.85 20.25
C THR A 340 -22.96 -34.92 21.33
N LEU A 341 -23.66 -35.50 22.31
CA LEU A 341 -24.01 -34.83 23.56
C LEU A 341 -23.11 -35.38 24.67
N PRO A 342 -22.15 -34.60 25.20
CA PRO A 342 -21.27 -35.06 26.27
C PRO A 342 -22.08 -35.48 27.52
N PRO A 343 -21.78 -36.64 28.12
CA PRO A 343 -22.45 -37.07 29.35
C PRO A 343 -22.15 -36.08 30.50
N PRO A 344 -23.05 -35.92 31.48
CA PRO A 344 -22.77 -35.16 32.69
C PRO A 344 -21.59 -35.78 33.45
N PRO A 345 -20.80 -35.00 34.22
CA PRO A 345 -19.65 -35.54 34.92
C PRO A 345 -20.13 -36.55 35.96
N GLU A 346 -19.63 -37.79 35.91
CA GLU A 346 -19.81 -38.73 37.00
C GLU A 346 -18.86 -38.33 38.14
N GLU A 347 -19.40 -37.96 39.31
CA GLU A 347 -18.62 -37.80 40.53
C GLU A 347 -18.18 -39.19 41.04
N GLU A 348 -17.18 -39.80 40.40
CA GLU A 348 -16.49 -40.96 40.97
C GLU A 348 -15.39 -40.48 41.92
N GLU A 349 -15.70 -40.43 43.22
CA GLU A 349 -14.69 -40.38 44.29
C GLU A 349 -13.75 -41.59 44.16
N GLY A 350 -12.56 -41.38 43.59
CA GLY A 350 -11.52 -42.39 43.45
C GLY A 350 -11.14 -42.79 42.02
N ALA A 351 -11.61 -42.07 40.99
CA ALA A 351 -11.20 -42.31 39.61
C ALA A 351 -9.66 -42.25 39.45
N PRO A 352 -9.04 -43.21 38.75
CA PRO A 352 -7.61 -43.18 38.48
C PRO A 352 -7.23 -41.91 37.71
N ALA A 353 -6.04 -41.36 37.97
CA ALA A 353 -5.57 -40.14 37.32
C ALA A 353 -5.70 -40.24 35.79
N ILE A 354 -6.60 -39.42 35.23
CA ILE A 354 -6.86 -39.34 33.79
C ILE A 354 -5.50 -39.14 33.10
N PRO A 355 -5.13 -39.99 32.13
CA PRO A 355 -3.85 -39.83 31.46
C PRO A 355 -3.84 -38.49 30.71
N GLU A 356 -2.90 -37.63 31.05
CA GLU A 356 -2.74 -36.32 30.41
C GLU A 356 -1.36 -36.22 29.75
N PHE A 357 -1.33 -35.49 28.63
CA PHE A 357 -0.10 -35.01 28.02
C PHE A 357 -0.18 -33.48 27.89
N THR A 358 0.83 -32.80 28.40
CA THR A 358 0.91 -31.34 28.36
C THR A 358 2.21 -30.92 27.68
N ALA A 359 2.09 -30.00 26.72
CA ALA A 359 3.22 -29.27 26.17
C ALA A 359 3.08 -27.78 26.48
N THR A 360 4.14 -27.15 26.99
CA THR A 360 4.15 -25.71 27.28
C THR A 360 5.27 -25.05 26.49
N LEU A 361 4.91 -24.05 25.68
CA LEU A 361 5.82 -23.20 24.93
C LEU A 361 5.94 -21.85 25.62
N SER A 362 7.15 -21.50 26.07
CA SER A 362 7.43 -20.21 26.70
C SER A 362 7.64 -19.09 25.67
N PRO A 363 7.50 -17.81 26.05
CA PRO A 363 7.80 -16.67 25.18
C PRO A 363 9.24 -16.65 24.64
N GLU A 364 10.18 -17.28 25.35
CA GLU A 364 11.58 -17.41 24.95
C GLU A 364 11.82 -18.59 23.98
N GLY A 365 10.75 -19.29 23.57
CA GLY A 365 10.80 -20.42 22.64
C GLY A 365 11.14 -21.77 23.31
N LEU A 366 11.17 -21.85 24.63
CA LEU A 366 11.44 -23.11 25.34
C LEU A 366 10.19 -23.99 25.36
N LEU A 367 10.33 -25.22 24.87
CA LEU A 367 9.26 -26.21 24.82
C LEU A 367 9.46 -27.29 25.88
N GLN A 368 8.52 -27.39 26.81
CA GLN A 368 8.50 -28.44 27.81
C GLN A 368 7.39 -29.45 27.54
N LEU A 369 7.77 -30.72 27.41
CA LEU A 369 6.87 -31.84 27.15
C LEU A 369 6.76 -32.72 28.40
N ARG A 370 5.54 -32.90 28.92
CA ARG A 370 5.25 -33.70 30.12
C ARG A 370 4.03 -34.59 29.87
N GLY A 371 3.92 -35.68 30.63
CA GLY A 371 2.75 -36.56 30.59
C GLY A 371 3.10 -38.00 30.22
N ARG A 372 2.18 -38.68 29.55
CA ARG A 372 2.33 -40.11 29.20
C ARG A 372 2.37 -40.34 27.69
N LEU A 373 3.18 -41.31 27.26
CA LEU A 373 3.31 -41.78 25.87
C LEU A 373 3.30 -43.32 25.83
N PRO A 374 2.80 -43.96 24.76
CA PRO A 374 2.57 -45.41 24.76
C PRO A 374 3.85 -46.25 24.83
N ASP A 375 4.88 -45.85 24.08
CA ASP A 375 6.10 -46.61 23.96
C ASP A 375 7.32 -45.70 23.68
N GLU A 376 8.50 -46.31 23.72
CA GLU A 376 9.78 -45.61 23.53
C GLU A 376 9.92 -45.04 22.11
N LEU A 377 9.37 -45.72 21.10
CA LEU A 377 9.40 -45.25 19.72
C LEU A 377 8.60 -43.95 19.58
N SER A 378 7.42 -43.90 20.18
CA SER A 378 6.54 -42.72 20.22
C SER A 378 7.23 -41.57 20.95
N ARG A 379 7.89 -41.83 22.08
CA ARG A 379 8.69 -40.82 22.81
C ARG A 379 9.79 -40.23 21.96
N GLN A 380 10.59 -41.07 21.30
CA GLN A 380 11.68 -40.62 20.41
C GLN A 380 11.15 -39.87 19.18
N THR A 381 10.02 -40.31 18.62
CA THR A 381 9.38 -39.67 17.47
C THR A 381 8.86 -38.29 17.86
N THR A 382 8.13 -38.17 18.97
CA THR A 382 7.64 -36.90 19.50
C THR A 382 8.79 -35.95 19.83
N GLU A 383 9.86 -36.43 20.46
CA GLU A 383 11.03 -35.62 20.77
C GLU A 383 11.74 -35.12 19.49
N SER A 384 11.93 -36.00 18.51
CA SER A 384 12.56 -35.64 17.24
C SER A 384 11.71 -34.65 16.45
N TYR A 385 10.39 -34.86 16.42
CA TYR A 385 9.44 -33.94 15.80
C TYR A 385 9.48 -32.57 16.47
N ALA A 386 9.44 -32.53 17.80
CA ALA A 386 9.54 -31.29 18.57
C ALA A 386 10.88 -30.58 18.31
N LYS A 387 12.01 -31.29 18.30
CA LYS A 387 13.32 -30.70 18.01
C LYS A 387 13.41 -30.15 16.59
N ALA A 388 12.78 -30.81 15.61
CA ALA A 388 12.73 -30.33 14.24
C ALA A 388 11.90 -29.05 14.11
N ARG A 389 10.79 -28.93 14.86
CA ARG A 389 9.87 -27.80 14.74
C ARG A 389 10.23 -26.59 15.61
N PHE A 390 10.85 -26.80 16.76
CA PHE A 390 11.15 -25.77 17.78
C PHE A 390 12.64 -25.58 18.07
N GLY A 391 13.52 -26.39 17.47
CA GLY A 391 14.98 -26.33 17.66
C GLY A 391 15.49 -27.22 18.80
N GLY A 392 16.63 -27.88 18.56
CA GLY A 392 17.13 -28.94 19.44
C GLY A 392 17.46 -28.54 20.88
N GLY A 393 17.96 -27.31 21.10
CA GLY A 393 18.38 -26.81 22.41
C GLY A 393 17.25 -26.28 23.29
N ALA A 394 16.04 -26.16 22.73
CA ALA A 394 14.89 -25.56 23.40
C ALA A 394 13.87 -26.60 23.90
N VAL A 395 14.06 -27.89 23.59
CA VAL A 395 13.08 -28.94 23.88
C VAL A 395 13.50 -29.78 25.09
N HIS A 396 12.62 -29.85 26.09
CA HIS A 396 12.77 -30.69 27.26
C HIS A 396 11.67 -31.77 27.33
N MET A 397 12.08 -33.02 27.13
CA MET A 397 11.21 -34.20 27.23
C MET A 397 11.22 -34.80 28.63
N ALA A 398 10.08 -34.77 29.32
CA ALA A 398 9.86 -35.37 30.64
C ALA A 398 8.65 -36.33 30.66
N ALA A 399 8.23 -36.83 29.49
CA ALA A 399 7.13 -37.79 29.39
C ALA A 399 7.53 -39.18 29.90
N ARG A 400 6.58 -39.87 30.53
CA ARG A 400 6.70 -41.26 31.01
C ARG A 400 6.01 -42.22 30.03
N LEU A 401 6.38 -43.50 30.09
CA LEU A 401 5.78 -44.53 29.27
C LEU A 401 4.53 -45.13 29.94
N ASP A 402 3.47 -45.37 29.16
CA ASP A 402 2.19 -45.96 29.58
C ASP A 402 1.55 -46.72 28.41
N ASP A 403 1.68 -48.05 28.41
CA ASP A 403 1.23 -48.94 27.33
C ASP A 403 -0.31 -49.12 27.28
N THR A 404 -1.04 -48.55 28.23
CA THR A 404 -2.51 -48.60 28.27
C THR A 404 -3.19 -47.52 27.42
N LEU A 405 -2.41 -46.59 26.86
CA LEU A 405 -2.91 -45.49 26.06
C LEU A 405 -3.47 -45.94 24.69
N PRO A 406 -4.48 -45.25 24.14
CA PRO A 406 -5.00 -45.53 22.80
C PRO A 406 -3.94 -45.41 21.70
N ALA A 407 -4.08 -46.20 20.63
CA ALA A 407 -3.16 -46.16 19.50
C ALA A 407 -3.13 -44.80 18.75
N SER A 408 -4.19 -44.00 18.86
CA SER A 408 -4.26 -42.64 18.30
C SER A 408 -3.52 -41.58 19.13
N TRP A 409 -3.07 -41.90 20.34
CA TRP A 409 -2.45 -40.95 21.26
C TRP A 409 -1.21 -40.25 20.68
N PRO A 410 -0.24 -40.93 20.03
CA PRO A 410 0.91 -40.26 19.42
C PRO A 410 0.51 -39.29 18.30
N VAL A 411 -0.52 -39.62 17.51
CA VAL A 411 -1.03 -38.76 16.43
C VAL A 411 -1.62 -37.48 17.03
N ARG A 412 -2.42 -37.59 18.11
CA ARG A 412 -2.94 -36.42 18.84
C ARG A 412 -1.82 -35.53 19.37
N VAL A 413 -0.77 -36.13 19.94
CA VAL A 413 0.41 -35.38 20.43
C VAL A 413 1.10 -34.63 19.29
N MET A 414 1.37 -35.28 18.17
CA MET A 414 2.04 -34.63 17.04
C MET A 414 1.17 -33.54 16.40
N ALA A 415 -0.15 -33.77 16.26
CA ALA A 415 -1.09 -32.77 15.76
C ALA A 415 -1.16 -31.55 16.69
N GLY A 416 -1.20 -31.77 18.00
CA GLY A 416 -1.17 -30.69 18.98
C GLY A 416 0.15 -29.92 19.01
N LEU A 417 1.29 -30.58 18.84
CA LEU A 417 2.59 -29.91 18.75
C LEU A 417 2.71 -29.08 17.47
N ASP A 418 2.14 -29.55 16.37
CA ASP A 418 2.05 -28.77 15.14
C ASP A 418 1.19 -27.52 15.33
N ALA A 419 0.03 -27.64 15.98
CA ALA A 419 -0.79 -26.48 16.35
C ALA A 419 -0.03 -25.49 17.26
N LEU A 420 0.66 -25.98 18.29
CA LEU A 420 1.44 -25.16 19.22
C LEU A 420 2.58 -24.40 18.51
N SER A 421 3.08 -24.94 17.40
CA SER A 421 4.17 -24.33 16.62
C SER A 421 3.77 -23.13 15.76
N LEU A 422 2.46 -22.85 15.67
CA LEU A 422 1.89 -21.65 15.06
C LEU A 422 1.70 -20.51 16.07
N LEU A 423 2.08 -20.74 17.33
CA LEU A 423 1.95 -19.79 18.42
C LEU A 423 3.32 -19.24 18.82
N HIS A 424 3.33 -18.00 19.28
CA HIS A 424 4.51 -17.42 19.92
C HIS A 424 4.76 -18.08 21.28
N ASN A 425 3.70 -18.26 22.07
CA ASN A 425 3.71 -18.98 23.34
C ASN A 425 2.35 -19.57 23.63
N GLY A 426 2.30 -20.66 24.39
CA GLY A 426 1.05 -21.36 24.64
C GLY A 426 1.17 -22.66 25.41
N VAL A 427 0.04 -23.32 25.60
CA VAL A 427 -0.09 -24.62 26.23
C VAL A 427 -0.98 -25.51 25.37
N LEU A 428 -0.54 -26.76 25.23
CA LEU A 428 -1.29 -27.86 24.66
C LEU A 428 -1.61 -28.82 25.80
N ASN A 429 -2.89 -29.17 25.96
CA ASN A 429 -3.35 -30.18 26.89
C ASN A 429 -4.10 -31.26 26.12
N ILE A 430 -3.73 -32.52 26.36
CA ILE A 430 -4.36 -33.69 25.71
C ILE A 430 -4.86 -34.61 26.81
N THR A 431 -6.14 -34.96 26.73
CA THR A 431 -6.84 -35.92 27.59
C THR A 431 -7.46 -37.02 26.72
N PRO A 432 -8.01 -38.10 27.31
CA PRO A 432 -8.78 -39.08 26.56
C PRO A 432 -9.96 -38.45 25.82
N ASP A 433 -10.58 -37.45 26.44
CA ASP A 433 -11.81 -36.79 25.99
C ASP A 433 -11.58 -35.70 24.95
N GLY A 434 -10.34 -35.22 24.78
CA GLY A 434 -10.04 -34.24 23.74
C GLY A 434 -8.67 -33.57 23.83
N LEU A 435 -8.50 -32.53 23.03
CA LEU A 435 -7.27 -31.75 22.88
C LEU A 435 -7.58 -30.24 23.00
N ARG A 436 -6.84 -29.52 23.83
CA ARG A 436 -6.97 -28.06 23.98
C ARG A 436 -5.67 -27.37 23.65
N VAL A 437 -5.71 -26.40 22.74
CA VAL A 437 -4.58 -25.52 22.40
C VAL A 437 -4.93 -24.10 22.84
N ALA A 438 -4.11 -23.48 23.67
CA ALA A 438 -4.32 -22.12 24.13
C ALA A 438 -3.03 -21.30 24.04
N GLY A 439 -3.10 -20.02 23.66
CA GLY A 439 -1.91 -19.19 23.60
C GLY A 439 -2.07 -17.85 22.91
N ARG A 440 -0.94 -17.27 22.52
CA ARG A 440 -0.82 -15.95 21.87
C ARG A 440 -0.07 -16.10 20.56
N THR A 441 -0.47 -15.33 19.57
CA THR A 441 0.15 -15.33 18.24
C THR A 441 0.07 -13.95 17.61
N GLY A 442 1.06 -13.62 16.77
CA GLY A 442 1.06 -12.45 15.91
C GLY A 442 0.52 -12.73 14.51
N ASN A 443 0.05 -13.95 14.24
CA ASN A 443 -0.56 -14.31 12.95
C ASN A 443 -2.09 -14.32 13.09
N THR A 444 -2.77 -13.44 12.36
CA THR A 444 -4.23 -13.35 12.32
C THR A 444 -4.89 -14.63 11.80
N GLU A 445 -4.20 -15.41 10.97
CA GLU A 445 -4.70 -16.65 10.36
C GLU A 445 -4.43 -17.90 11.22
N ALA A 446 -3.66 -17.79 12.30
CA ALA A 446 -3.23 -18.93 13.10
C ALA A 446 -4.39 -19.80 13.61
N ASN A 447 -5.52 -19.19 14.00
CA ASN A 447 -6.72 -19.93 14.44
C ASN A 447 -7.23 -20.86 13.33
N ALA A 448 -7.36 -20.34 12.11
CA ALA A 448 -7.83 -21.10 10.96
C ALA A 448 -6.82 -22.19 10.55
N GLU A 449 -5.53 -21.89 10.58
CA GLU A 449 -4.47 -22.87 10.29
C GLU A 449 -4.42 -23.99 11.32
N ILE A 450 -4.49 -23.66 12.61
CA ILE A 450 -4.55 -24.64 13.70
C ILE A 450 -5.76 -25.56 13.53
N ALA A 451 -6.94 -24.98 13.31
CA ALA A 451 -8.15 -25.76 13.11
C ALA A 451 -8.03 -26.71 11.89
N ARG A 452 -7.45 -26.24 10.79
CA ARG A 452 -7.19 -27.06 9.60
C ARG A 452 -6.21 -28.19 9.88
N HIS A 453 -5.08 -27.91 10.54
CA HIS A 453 -4.08 -28.92 10.89
C HIS A 453 -4.64 -29.99 11.83
N LEU A 454 -5.46 -29.58 12.81
CA LEU A 454 -6.11 -30.50 13.71
C LEU A 454 -7.18 -31.32 12.98
N ALA A 455 -8.03 -30.70 12.15
CA ALA A 455 -9.05 -31.40 11.38
C ALA A 455 -8.48 -32.41 10.38
N GLU A 456 -7.33 -32.11 9.76
CA GLU A 456 -6.66 -33.01 8.81
C GLU A 456 -6.04 -34.23 9.49
N LYS A 457 -5.46 -34.05 10.69
CA LYS A 457 -4.65 -35.08 11.36
C LYS A 457 -5.41 -35.89 12.41
N LEU A 458 -6.48 -35.33 12.96
CA LEU A 458 -7.30 -35.98 13.98
C LEU A 458 -8.46 -36.74 13.33
N SER A 459 -8.99 -37.72 14.07
CA SER A 459 -10.18 -38.43 13.62
C SER A 459 -11.42 -37.54 13.83
N GLN A 460 -12.47 -37.74 13.03
CA GLN A 460 -13.70 -36.92 13.07
C GLN A 460 -14.42 -36.91 14.43
N THR A 461 -14.13 -37.90 15.29
CA THR A 461 -14.67 -38.04 16.65
C THR A 461 -13.82 -37.39 17.74
N ASP A 462 -12.63 -36.89 17.41
CA ASP A 462 -11.73 -36.28 18.38
C ASP A 462 -12.19 -34.84 18.68
N ASN A 463 -12.59 -34.58 19.92
CA ASN A 463 -12.94 -33.22 20.33
C ASN A 463 -11.69 -32.37 20.53
N PHE A 464 -11.71 -31.13 20.03
CA PHE A 464 -10.68 -30.16 20.35
C PHE A 464 -11.24 -28.76 20.65
N SER A 465 -10.48 -27.95 21.38
CA SER A 465 -10.73 -26.53 21.61
C SER A 465 -9.51 -25.69 21.27
N ILE A 466 -9.75 -24.50 20.71
CA ILE A 466 -8.71 -23.54 20.34
C ILE A 466 -9.01 -22.24 21.10
N ASP A 467 -8.06 -21.79 21.90
CA ASP A 467 -8.17 -20.62 22.76
C ASP A 467 -6.96 -19.72 22.52
N VAL A 468 -6.83 -19.27 21.27
CA VAL A 468 -5.68 -18.51 20.78
C VAL A 468 -6.08 -17.08 20.47
N ARG A 469 -5.30 -16.14 21.00
CA ARG A 469 -5.54 -14.71 20.85
C ARG A 469 -4.48 -14.07 19.95
N TYR A 470 -4.94 -13.31 18.96
CA TYR A 470 -4.09 -12.42 18.18
C TYR A 470 -3.59 -11.25 19.03
N VAL A 471 -2.31 -10.90 18.88
CA VAL A 471 -1.63 -9.83 19.60
C VAL A 471 -0.80 -9.07 18.58
N GLU A 472 -1.15 -7.80 18.35
CA GLU A 472 -0.56 -6.96 17.30
C GLU A 472 0.95 -6.75 17.51
N GLU A 473 1.42 -6.65 18.75
CA GLU A 473 2.85 -6.47 19.05
C GLU A 473 3.71 -7.70 18.71
N LEU A 474 3.07 -8.86 18.46
CA LEU A 474 3.75 -10.07 18.01
C LEU A 474 3.71 -10.24 16.49
N ASP A 475 2.96 -9.40 15.76
CA ASP A 475 2.89 -9.45 14.31
C ASP A 475 4.19 -8.85 13.71
N PRO A 476 4.96 -9.61 12.93
CA PRO A 476 6.25 -9.16 12.41
C PRO A 476 6.15 -7.99 11.41
N ILE A 477 4.97 -7.74 10.85
CA ILE A 477 4.71 -6.66 9.89
C ILE A 477 4.07 -5.47 10.63
N ALA A 478 3.02 -5.71 11.40
CA ALA A 478 2.29 -4.64 12.08
C ALA A 478 3.07 -4.02 13.26
N ALA A 479 4.00 -4.78 13.88
CA ALA A 479 4.84 -4.26 14.95
C ALA A 479 6.00 -3.37 14.47
N LEU A 480 6.25 -3.27 13.15
CA LEU A 480 7.34 -2.44 12.63
C LEU A 480 7.02 -0.95 12.85
N PRO A 481 7.95 -0.17 13.44
CA PRO A 481 7.76 1.26 13.64
C PRO A 481 7.70 2.02 12.30
N THR A 482 6.92 3.09 12.28
CA THR A 482 6.92 4.04 11.15
C THR A 482 8.23 4.82 11.08
N ALA A 483 8.54 5.41 9.91
CA ALA A 483 9.74 6.21 9.74
C ALA A 483 9.85 7.38 10.74
N GLU A 484 8.71 7.94 11.16
CA GLU A 484 8.67 9.02 12.14
C GLU A 484 8.88 8.54 13.57
N GLU A 485 8.30 7.40 13.94
CA GLU A 485 8.53 6.79 15.25
C GLU A 485 10.00 6.37 15.40
N CYS A 486 10.59 5.83 14.34
CA CYS A 486 12.02 5.54 14.27
C CYS A 486 12.88 6.77 14.55
N ILE A 487 12.59 7.90 13.90
CA ILE A 487 13.35 9.15 14.09
C ILE A 487 13.09 9.75 15.47
N ALA A 488 11.86 9.70 15.95
CA ALA A 488 11.53 10.13 17.29
C ALA A 488 12.32 9.32 18.34
N GLY A 489 12.49 8.01 18.13
CA GLY A 489 13.35 7.14 18.94
C GLY A 489 14.82 7.58 18.92
N LEU A 490 15.39 7.83 17.73
CA LEU A 490 16.76 8.35 17.58
C LEU A 490 16.97 9.72 18.26
N GLN A 491 15.97 10.60 18.16
CA GLN A 491 15.99 11.92 18.81
C GLN A 491 15.85 11.80 20.33
N ALA A 492 15.05 10.86 20.83
CA ALA A 492 14.92 10.60 22.25
C ALA A 492 16.26 10.14 22.87
N ILE A 493 16.97 9.20 22.20
CA ILE A 493 18.30 8.75 22.64
C ILE A 493 19.28 9.93 22.74
N GLN A 494 19.29 10.81 21.73
CA GLN A 494 20.20 11.97 21.69
C GLN A 494 19.84 13.09 22.67
N LYS A 495 18.56 13.21 23.01
CA LYS A 495 18.10 14.18 24.01
C LYS A 495 18.63 13.84 25.40
N ASP A 496 18.71 12.54 25.71
CA ASP A 496 19.19 12.07 27.01
C ASP A 496 20.73 12.02 27.06
N GLN A 497 21.40 11.74 25.92
CA GLN A 497 22.85 11.60 25.84
C GLN A 497 23.43 12.12 24.51
N LYS A 498 24.39 13.05 24.58
CA LYS A 498 25.05 13.62 23.39
C LYS A 498 26.19 12.74 22.88
N ILE A 499 26.35 12.65 21.56
CA ILE A 499 27.52 12.03 20.92
C ILE A 499 28.72 12.98 21.06
N LEU A 500 29.73 12.57 21.83
CA LEU A 500 30.94 13.35 22.10
C LEU A 500 32.13 12.89 21.24
N PHE A 501 33.06 13.81 21.02
CA PHE A 501 34.27 13.60 20.22
C PHE A 501 35.50 14.12 20.97
N GLU A 502 36.67 13.55 20.71
CA GLU A 502 37.92 14.08 21.27
C GLU A 502 38.15 15.53 20.80
N PRO A 503 38.76 16.40 21.63
CA PRO A 503 38.92 17.82 21.33
C PRO A 503 39.56 18.09 19.96
N GLY A 504 38.87 18.87 19.12
CA GLY A 504 39.36 19.27 17.80
C GLY A 504 39.45 18.14 16.77
N SER A 505 38.85 16.99 17.03
CA SER A 505 38.88 15.82 16.14
C SER A 505 37.48 15.34 15.75
N GLY A 506 37.45 14.45 14.75
CA GLY A 506 36.29 13.63 14.41
C GLY A 506 36.29 12.25 15.08
N THR A 507 37.25 11.96 15.98
CA THR A 507 37.32 10.69 16.71
C THR A 507 36.25 10.67 17.80
N LEU A 508 35.43 9.62 17.83
CA LEU A 508 34.41 9.43 18.87
C LEU A 508 35.08 9.25 20.24
N ASP A 509 34.55 9.92 21.26
CA ASP A 509 34.97 9.70 22.64
C ASP A 509 34.48 8.33 23.11
N ALA A 510 35.22 7.67 24.02
CA ALA A 510 34.83 6.36 24.55
C ALA A 510 33.45 6.38 25.24
N SER A 511 33.03 7.53 25.78
CA SER A 511 31.69 7.71 26.35
C SER A 511 30.56 7.73 25.30
N ALA A 512 30.87 7.89 24.02
CA ALA A 512 29.90 7.84 22.93
C ALA A 512 29.54 6.40 22.52
N GLU A 513 30.39 5.40 22.80
CA GLU A 513 30.16 4.00 22.39
C GLU A 513 28.78 3.45 22.82
N PRO A 514 28.32 3.61 24.09
CA PRO A 514 26.99 3.13 24.49
C PRO A 514 25.84 3.85 23.79
N ILE A 515 26.04 5.11 23.40
CA ILE A 515 25.04 5.90 22.67
C ILE A 515 24.95 5.39 21.23
N ILE A 516 26.09 5.11 20.60
CA ILE A 516 26.11 4.50 19.26
C ILE A 516 25.52 3.09 19.30
N ASP A 517 25.74 2.32 20.36
CA ASP A 517 25.08 1.01 20.56
C ASP A 517 23.55 1.15 20.63
N ALA A 518 23.04 2.11 21.40
CA ALA A 518 21.60 2.38 21.50
C ALA A 518 21.01 2.84 20.16
N ILE A 519 21.71 3.72 19.44
CA ILE A 519 21.31 4.16 18.09
C ILE A 519 21.31 2.98 17.12
N ALA A 520 22.32 2.11 17.17
CA ALA A 520 22.40 0.93 16.32
C ALA A 520 21.27 -0.06 16.62
N GLN A 521 20.92 -0.25 17.89
CA GLN A 521 19.75 -1.05 18.29
C GLN A 521 18.46 -0.46 17.70
N GLN A 522 18.24 0.85 17.85
CA GLN A 522 17.07 1.53 17.29
C GLN A 522 17.01 1.40 15.76
N LEU A 523 18.14 1.54 15.06
CA LEU A 523 18.20 1.38 13.60
C LEU A 523 17.97 -0.06 13.14
N THR A 524 18.24 -1.06 13.99
CA THR A 524 17.97 -2.47 13.68
C THR A 524 16.46 -2.74 13.62
N GLU A 525 15.68 -2.06 14.45
CA GLU A 525 14.20 -2.13 14.45
C GLU A 525 13.57 -1.30 13.32
N CYS A 526 14.40 -0.54 12.57
CA CYS A 526 13.97 0.41 11.55
C CYS A 526 14.68 0.14 10.19
N PRO A 527 14.48 -1.04 9.58
CA PRO A 527 15.29 -1.51 8.45
C PRO A 527 15.21 -0.65 7.17
N ASP A 528 14.09 0.04 6.95
CA ASP A 528 13.83 0.84 5.74
C ASP A 528 14.09 2.35 5.91
N LEU A 529 14.67 2.75 7.06
CA LEU A 529 14.78 4.16 7.43
C LEU A 529 15.87 4.88 6.59
N ARG A 530 15.47 5.95 5.89
CA ARG A 530 16.39 6.82 5.16
C ARG A 530 16.67 8.09 5.97
N VAL A 531 17.89 8.23 6.46
CA VAL A 531 18.28 9.33 7.36
C VAL A 531 19.54 10.03 6.93
N GLU A 532 19.58 11.33 7.20
CA GLU A 532 20.78 12.13 7.12
C GLU A 532 21.34 12.34 8.52
N ILE A 533 22.62 12.03 8.70
CA ILE A 533 23.42 12.35 9.87
C ILE A 533 24.02 13.73 9.64
N GLN A 534 23.47 14.73 10.33
CA GLN A 534 23.86 16.12 10.20
C GLN A 534 24.88 16.49 11.29
N GLY A 535 26.08 16.90 10.88
CA GLY A 535 27.12 17.36 11.80
C GLY A 535 27.16 18.87 11.93
N HIS A 536 27.24 19.38 13.16
CA HIS A 536 27.32 20.82 13.43
C HIS A 536 28.46 21.16 14.40
N THR A 537 29.03 22.37 14.23
CA THR A 537 30.04 22.95 15.12
C THR A 537 29.56 24.26 15.71
N ASP A 538 30.26 24.75 16.72
CA ASP A 538 30.11 26.14 17.18
C ASP A 538 30.82 27.12 16.21
N SER A 539 30.72 28.42 16.51
CA SER A 539 31.32 29.48 15.68
C SER A 539 32.82 29.73 15.94
N GLN A 540 33.52 28.84 16.66
CA GLN A 540 34.93 29.03 16.97
C GLN A 540 35.79 28.40 15.88
N GLY A 541 36.70 29.19 15.30
CA GLY A 541 37.61 28.71 14.25
C GLY A 541 37.36 29.37 12.91
N ARG A 542 37.83 28.73 11.83
CA ARG A 542 37.52 29.17 10.47
C ARG A 542 36.40 28.31 9.94
N GLU A 543 35.44 28.92 9.26
CA GLU A 543 34.31 28.25 8.60
C GLU A 543 34.72 26.99 7.82
N SER A 544 35.75 27.06 6.97
CA SER A 544 36.25 25.89 6.22
C SER A 544 36.76 24.74 7.10
N MET A 545 37.34 25.04 8.26
CA MET A 545 37.78 24.02 9.22
C MET A 545 36.57 23.43 9.96
N ASN A 546 35.58 24.26 10.29
CA ASN A 546 34.33 23.86 10.93
C ASN A 546 33.47 22.97 10.02
N GLN A 547 33.41 23.30 8.73
CA GLN A 547 32.79 22.49 7.70
C GLN A 547 33.46 21.12 7.55
N ALA A 548 34.79 21.09 7.45
CA ALA A 548 35.53 19.82 7.36
C ALA A 548 35.40 18.97 8.64
N LEU A 549 35.41 19.61 9.81
CA LEU A 549 35.30 18.94 11.10
C LEU A 549 33.91 18.31 11.29
N SER A 550 32.84 19.06 11.02
CA SER A 550 31.46 18.54 11.09
C SER A 550 31.25 17.37 10.13
N GLN A 551 31.74 17.47 8.89
CA GLN A 551 31.67 16.37 7.92
C GLN A 551 32.39 15.12 8.44
N THR A 552 33.60 15.30 8.98
CA THR A 552 34.38 14.19 9.54
C THR A 552 33.63 13.53 10.71
N ARG A 553 33.02 14.33 11.59
CA ARG A 553 32.23 13.83 12.72
C ARG A 553 31.01 13.02 12.28
N ALA A 554 30.22 13.55 11.33
CA ALA A 554 29.09 12.83 10.77
C ALA A 554 29.53 11.51 10.12
N GLN A 555 30.65 11.52 9.39
CA GLN A 555 31.21 10.31 8.78
C GLN A 555 31.71 9.29 9.82
N SER A 556 32.29 9.74 10.93
CA SER A 556 32.71 8.85 12.02
C SER A 556 31.54 8.14 12.67
N VAL A 557 30.41 8.84 12.88
CA VAL A 557 29.17 8.22 13.36
C VAL A 557 28.67 7.17 12.38
N LEU A 558 28.61 7.52 11.08
CA LEU A 558 28.23 6.58 10.03
C LEU A 558 29.11 5.32 10.02
N THR A 559 30.43 5.50 10.13
CA THR A 559 31.40 4.39 10.17
C THR A 559 31.20 3.53 11.41
N ALA A 560 30.98 4.14 12.57
CA ALA A 560 30.74 3.41 13.81
C ALA A 560 29.44 2.58 13.79
N LEU A 561 28.43 3.01 13.02
CA LEU A 561 27.22 2.23 12.74
C LEU A 561 27.48 1.09 11.75
N GLN A 562 28.31 1.31 10.72
CA GLN A 562 28.75 0.25 9.80
C GLN A 562 29.52 -0.85 10.52
N ASP A 563 30.40 -0.50 11.46
CA ASP A 563 31.16 -1.46 12.28
C ASP A 563 30.23 -2.34 13.14
N ARG A 564 29.05 -1.82 13.48
CA ARG A 564 27.96 -2.55 14.17
C ARG A 564 27.04 -3.32 13.23
N ARG A 565 27.39 -3.40 11.94
CA ARG A 565 26.65 -4.10 10.87
C ARG A 565 25.26 -3.51 10.58
N ILE A 566 25.06 -2.22 10.85
CA ILE A 566 23.84 -1.53 10.43
C ILE A 566 23.87 -1.33 8.92
N LEU A 567 22.75 -1.59 8.25
CA LEU A 567 22.61 -1.35 6.81
C LEU A 567 22.60 0.16 6.54
N THR A 568 23.69 0.69 5.96
CA THR A 568 23.83 2.13 5.73
C THR A 568 23.43 2.61 4.34
N ALA A 569 22.82 1.76 3.50
CA ALA A 569 22.41 2.14 2.15
C ALA A 569 21.41 3.31 2.12
N GLY A 570 20.62 3.46 3.19
CA GLY A 570 19.70 4.59 3.39
C GLY A 570 20.26 5.77 4.18
N ILE A 571 21.53 5.73 4.62
CA ILE A 571 22.11 6.70 5.55
C ILE A 571 23.15 7.57 4.85
N VAL A 572 22.95 8.89 4.89
CA VAL A 572 23.90 9.88 4.35
C VAL A 572 24.51 10.68 5.49
N ALA A 573 25.78 11.07 5.40
CA ALA A 573 26.46 11.89 6.39
C ALA A 573 26.88 13.23 5.78
N THR A 574 26.39 14.33 6.36
CA THR A 574 26.63 15.69 5.86
C THR A 574 27.07 16.61 6.98
N GLY A 575 28.16 17.34 6.78
CA GLY A 575 28.60 18.42 7.67
C GLY A 575 27.98 19.76 7.27
N TYR A 576 27.51 20.53 8.25
CA TYR A 576 26.98 21.89 8.06
C TYR A 576 27.86 22.96 8.72
N GLY A 577 28.93 22.56 9.40
CA GLY A 577 29.81 23.46 10.13
C GLY A 577 29.03 24.32 11.12
N GLU A 578 29.28 25.62 11.08
CA GLU A 578 28.64 26.62 11.96
C GLU A 578 27.41 27.30 11.33
N SER A 579 26.99 26.87 10.13
CA SER A 579 25.98 27.57 9.32
C SER A 579 24.55 27.48 9.88
N GLN A 580 24.27 26.47 10.70
CA GLN A 580 22.94 26.21 11.29
C GLN A 580 23.00 26.15 12.83
N PRO A 581 23.17 27.31 13.51
CA PRO A 581 23.18 27.38 14.97
C PRO A 581 21.77 27.27 15.54
N ILE A 582 21.63 26.50 16.64
CA ILE A 582 20.37 26.36 17.39
C ILE A 582 20.37 27.19 18.69
N ALA A 583 21.53 27.70 19.10
CA ALA A 583 21.71 28.52 20.28
C ALA A 583 22.77 29.63 20.07
N ASP A 584 22.79 30.59 20.99
CA ASP A 584 23.70 31.74 20.91
C ASP A 584 25.18 31.35 21.12
N ASN A 585 25.99 31.50 20.08
CA ASN A 585 27.43 31.26 20.10
C ASN A 585 28.22 32.21 21.03
N GLY A 586 27.61 33.29 21.51
CA GLY A 586 28.21 34.18 22.52
C GLY A 586 28.40 33.52 23.89
N THR A 587 27.57 32.54 24.22
CA THR A 587 27.59 31.82 25.51
C THR A 587 28.31 30.47 25.39
N GLU A 588 28.91 29.97 26.48
CA GLU A 588 29.51 28.63 26.45
C GLU A 588 28.43 27.55 26.30
N GLU A 589 27.31 27.76 26.97
CA GLU A 589 26.15 26.87 26.93
C GLU A 589 25.58 26.77 25.51
N GLY A 590 25.49 27.89 24.78
CA GLY A 590 25.01 27.90 23.40
C GLY A 590 26.02 27.31 22.41
N ARG A 591 27.32 27.51 22.60
CA ARG A 591 28.35 26.81 21.81
C ARG A 591 28.28 25.29 21.99
N GLU A 592 28.13 24.84 23.23
CA GLU A 592 27.98 23.42 23.55
C GLU A 592 26.67 22.82 22.99
N ALA A 593 25.59 23.60 22.90
CA ALA A 593 24.38 23.17 22.21
C ALA A 593 24.58 23.06 20.69
N ASN A 594 25.34 23.98 20.08
CA ASN A 594 25.61 23.97 18.64
C ASN A 594 26.54 22.82 18.19
N ARG A 595 27.45 22.35 19.06
CA ARG A 595 28.27 21.16 18.84
C ARG A 595 27.43 19.88 18.97
N ARG A 596 26.80 19.45 17.88
CA ARG A 596 25.86 18.32 17.89
C ARG A 596 25.89 17.49 16.61
N ILE A 597 25.35 16.28 16.74
CA ILE A 597 24.92 15.43 15.63
C ILE A 597 23.39 15.43 15.67
N GLU A 598 22.75 15.46 14.51
CA GLU A 598 21.30 15.28 14.39
C GLU A 598 21.00 14.21 13.34
N PHE A 599 19.89 13.50 13.53
CA PHE A 599 19.39 12.51 12.58
C PHE A 599 18.07 13.05 12.03
N VAL A 600 18.02 13.27 10.72
CA VAL A 600 16.87 13.87 10.04
C VAL A 600 16.40 12.92 8.95
N LEU A 601 15.07 12.80 8.76
CA LEU A 601 14.55 12.05 7.62
C LEU A 601 15.01 12.70 6.32
N ILE A 602 15.57 11.90 5.41
CA ILE A 602 15.81 12.36 4.04
C ILE A 602 14.44 12.45 3.36
N GLN A 603 13.79 13.60 3.49
CA GLN A 603 12.73 13.99 2.57
C GLN A 603 13.42 14.41 1.27
N PRO A 604 12.96 13.95 0.08
CA PRO A 604 13.46 14.50 -1.17
C PRO A 604 13.32 16.02 -1.15
N GLU A 605 14.46 16.70 -1.22
CA GLU A 605 14.61 18.14 -1.07
C GLU A 605 13.66 18.88 -2.04
N ALA A 606 12.87 19.78 -1.47
CA ALA A 606 12.11 20.76 -2.23
C ALA A 606 13.10 21.82 -2.69
N GLU A 607 13.38 21.91 -3.99
CA GLU A 607 14.09 23.06 -4.52
C GLU A 607 13.22 24.31 -4.32
N GLU A 608 13.61 25.12 -3.34
CA GLU A 608 13.11 26.47 -3.16
C GLU A 608 13.54 27.32 -4.36
N GLY A 609 12.60 27.59 -5.24
CA GLY A 609 12.75 28.65 -6.23
C GLY A 609 12.77 30.00 -5.53
N ASP A 610 13.96 30.57 -5.33
CA ASP A 610 14.16 31.94 -4.92
C ASP A 610 13.65 32.91 -6.01
N GLY A 611 12.56 33.60 -5.66
CA GLY A 611 12.49 35.06 -5.70
C GLY A 611 12.52 35.80 -7.04
N THR A 612 11.36 36.31 -7.46
CA THR A 612 11.26 37.77 -7.70
C THR A 612 9.84 38.32 -7.53
N GLY A 613 9.70 39.06 -6.42
CA GLY A 613 8.87 40.25 -6.13
C GLY A 613 7.61 40.58 -6.96
N GLY A 614 6.50 40.71 -6.24
CA GLY A 614 5.30 41.40 -6.71
C GLY A 614 4.26 41.56 -5.60
N GLU A 615 4.57 42.35 -4.57
CA GLU A 615 3.64 42.72 -3.50
C GLU A 615 2.74 43.87 -3.97
N THR A 616 1.41 43.67 -3.96
CA THR A 616 0.40 44.69 -3.60
C THR A 616 -0.94 44.04 -3.25
N THR A 617 -1.23 44.02 -1.94
CA THR A 617 -2.47 44.48 -1.27
C THR A 617 -3.77 44.53 -2.10
N ASP A 618 -4.80 43.77 -1.72
CA ASP A 618 -6.02 44.40 -1.17
C ASP A 618 -6.99 43.44 -0.43
N THR A 619 -7.12 43.71 0.86
CA THR A 619 -8.33 43.80 1.69
C THR A 619 -9.66 43.26 1.11
N ALA A 620 -10.19 42.20 1.71
CA ALA A 620 -11.60 41.81 1.61
C ALA A 620 -12.44 42.50 2.69
N PRO A 621 -13.63 43.05 2.40
CA PRO A 621 -14.59 43.42 3.43
C PRO A 621 -15.63 42.30 3.64
N GLU A 622 -15.88 41.99 4.90
CA GLU A 622 -17.10 41.34 5.37
C GLU A 622 -18.32 42.26 5.18
N SER A 623 -19.48 41.68 4.84
CA SER A 623 -20.78 42.09 5.38
C SER A 623 -21.77 40.95 5.22
N GLY A 624 -22.35 40.51 6.35
CA GLY A 624 -23.49 39.61 6.40
C GLY A 624 -24.83 40.36 6.41
N SER A 625 -25.91 39.60 6.20
CA SER A 625 -27.18 39.75 6.93
C SER A 625 -28.10 38.55 6.69
N GLU A 626 -28.38 37.85 7.79
CA GLU A 626 -29.61 37.18 8.28
C GLU A 626 -30.80 36.95 7.32
N GLU A 627 -31.28 35.71 7.15
CA GLU A 627 -32.28 34.96 7.97
C GLU A 627 -33.72 35.17 7.43
N THR A 628 -34.45 34.16 6.93
CA THR A 628 -35.38 33.31 7.70
C THR A 628 -36.12 32.30 6.77
N ALA A 629 -36.40 31.10 7.29
CA ALA A 629 -37.26 30.05 6.72
C ALA A 629 -38.77 30.35 6.95
N PRO A 630 -39.76 29.57 6.43
CA PRO A 630 -40.02 28.21 6.96
C PRO A 630 -40.58 27.16 5.96
N GLU A 631 -40.61 25.93 6.48
CA GLU A 631 -41.25 24.69 6.02
C GLU A 631 -42.78 24.79 5.86
N ASP A 632 -43.40 23.98 5.00
CA ASP A 632 -44.15 22.75 5.35
C ASP A 632 -45.06 22.28 4.18
N GLY A 633 -45.35 20.97 4.12
CA GLY A 633 -45.83 20.24 2.93
C GLY A 633 -47.33 20.22 2.63
N ALA A 634 -47.70 19.51 1.55
CA ALA A 634 -48.77 18.50 1.45
C ALA A 634 -49.11 18.15 -0.02
N GLU A 635 -49.19 16.83 -0.28
CA GLU A 635 -50.12 16.06 -1.14
C GLU A 635 -50.76 16.67 -2.40
N GLU A 636 -50.67 15.95 -3.53
CA GLU A 636 -51.81 15.29 -4.24
C GLU A 636 -51.31 14.66 -5.57
N THR A 637 -51.31 13.32 -5.68
CA THR A 637 -52.26 12.45 -6.43
C THR A 637 -51.92 12.18 -7.90
N ALA A 638 -52.00 10.89 -8.25
CA ALA A 638 -51.86 10.30 -9.58
C ALA A 638 -53.03 10.65 -10.52
N PRO A 639 -52.96 10.30 -11.81
CA PRO A 639 -53.56 9.01 -12.20
C PRO A 639 -52.78 8.19 -13.24
N GLU A 640 -53.10 6.90 -13.24
CA GLU A 640 -52.78 5.86 -14.22
C GLU A 640 -53.41 6.12 -15.60
N ASP A 641 -52.76 5.66 -16.69
CA ASP A 641 -53.39 4.76 -17.66
C ASP A 641 -52.33 4.04 -18.53
N GLY A 642 -52.62 2.79 -18.92
CA GLY A 642 -51.65 1.82 -19.44
C GLY A 642 -51.62 1.57 -20.96
N ALA A 643 -51.31 0.31 -21.29
CA ALA A 643 -51.18 -0.36 -22.60
C ALA A 643 -49.74 -0.35 -23.20
N GLU A 644 -49.07 -1.51 -23.21
CA GLU A 644 -48.85 -2.40 -24.39
C GLU A 644 -47.79 -1.81 -25.36
N GLU A 645 -46.71 -2.48 -25.76
CA GLU A 645 -46.70 -3.67 -26.61
C GLU A 645 -45.24 -4.20 -26.76
N THR A 646 -45.11 -5.53 -26.66
CA THR A 646 -44.34 -6.44 -27.54
C THR A 646 -42.96 -6.06 -28.10
N ALA A 647 -41.97 -6.86 -27.70
CA ALA A 647 -40.78 -7.15 -28.51
C ALA A 647 -41.12 -8.19 -29.59
N PRO A 648 -40.51 -8.14 -30.80
CA PRO A 648 -40.43 -9.31 -31.66
C PRO A 648 -39.01 -9.90 -31.66
N ALA A 649 -38.99 -11.23 -31.67
CA ALA A 649 -37.85 -12.07 -31.98
C ALA A 649 -37.94 -12.59 -33.41
N ALA A 650 -36.76 -12.85 -34.00
CA ALA A 650 -36.39 -13.91 -34.95
C ALA A 650 -36.99 -13.98 -36.38
N GLU A 651 -36.09 -14.16 -37.36
CA GLU A 651 -36.15 -15.13 -38.49
C GLU A 651 -34.79 -15.05 -39.25
N GLU A 652 -33.92 -16.07 -39.23
CA GLU A 652 -33.84 -17.27 -40.10
C GLU A 652 -33.88 -17.02 -41.62
N ALA A 653 -32.79 -17.36 -42.33
CA ALA A 653 -32.76 -18.33 -43.44
C ALA A 653 -31.39 -18.40 -44.15
N ALA A 654 -30.88 -19.61 -44.34
CA ALA A 654 -29.67 -20.03 -45.08
C ALA A 654 -29.99 -20.29 -46.58
N PRO A 655 -29.29 -21.18 -47.35
CA PRO A 655 -27.88 -21.33 -47.76
C PRO A 655 -27.71 -21.48 -49.32
N ALA A 656 -26.47 -21.63 -49.84
CA ALA A 656 -26.11 -22.34 -51.10
C ALA A 656 -24.58 -22.24 -51.40
N THR A 657 -23.80 -23.33 -51.31
CA THR A 657 -23.15 -24.13 -52.40
C THR A 657 -22.06 -23.39 -53.21
N GLU A 658 -20.87 -23.94 -53.49
CA GLU A 658 -20.59 -25.17 -54.26
C GLU A 658 -19.07 -25.50 -54.28
N GLU A 659 -18.72 -26.80 -54.16
CA GLU A 659 -17.61 -27.60 -54.77
C GLU A 659 -16.13 -27.11 -54.73
N ALA A 660 -15.07 -27.93 -54.62
CA ALA A 660 -14.87 -29.33 -55.01
C ALA A 660 -13.72 -30.00 -54.20
N GLN A 661 -13.84 -31.33 -54.04
CA GLN A 661 -12.78 -32.31 -53.73
C GLN A 661 -11.93 -32.61 -55.00
N PRO A 662 -11.09 -33.68 -55.05
CA PRO A 662 -9.88 -33.99 -54.27
C PRO A 662 -8.71 -34.38 -55.22
N ASP A 663 -7.50 -34.65 -54.71
CA ASP A 663 -6.72 -35.75 -55.29
C ASP A 663 -5.76 -36.40 -54.29
N ALA A 664 -5.59 -37.70 -54.48
CA ALA A 664 -4.87 -38.65 -53.64
C ALA A 664 -3.58 -39.13 -54.34
N THR A 665 -2.90 -40.08 -53.68
CA THR A 665 -1.75 -40.93 -54.11
C THR A 665 -0.36 -40.30 -53.92
N ALA A 666 0.59 -40.84 -53.16
CA ALA A 666 1.08 -42.18 -52.80
C ALA A 666 2.39 -42.56 -53.52
N GLU A 667 3.29 -43.14 -52.72
CA GLU A 667 4.40 -44.05 -53.03
C GLU A 667 5.82 -43.55 -53.38
N ASP A 668 6.77 -44.16 -52.62
CA ASP A 668 8.07 -44.74 -53.02
C ASP A 668 9.31 -43.85 -53.21
N THR A 669 10.55 -44.22 -52.87
CA THR A 669 11.28 -45.12 -51.93
C THR A 669 12.80 -44.81 -52.12
N GLU A 670 13.69 -45.46 -51.34
CA GLU A 670 15.18 -45.53 -51.39
C GLU A 670 15.95 -44.50 -50.52
N ASP A 671 16.60 -44.86 -49.41
CA ASP A 671 17.75 -45.77 -49.12
C ASP A 671 19.14 -45.23 -49.48
N THR A 672 20.03 -45.04 -48.47
CA THR A 672 21.26 -45.87 -48.27
C THR A 672 22.16 -45.45 -47.06
N GLU A 673 22.54 -46.46 -46.25
CA GLU A 673 23.82 -46.80 -45.55
C GLU A 673 24.51 -45.79 -44.58
N GLY A 674 25.13 -46.19 -43.45
CA GLY A 674 25.57 -47.49 -42.91
C GLY A 674 26.03 -47.37 -41.43
N SER A 675 25.84 -48.42 -40.61
CA SER A 675 26.85 -49.38 -40.09
C SER A 675 27.87 -48.85 -39.06
N GLY A 676 27.94 -49.49 -37.88
CA GLY A 676 29.13 -49.42 -37.00
C GLY A 676 28.88 -49.81 -35.54
N ASP A 677 29.02 -51.10 -35.24
CA ASP A 677 28.97 -51.75 -33.92
C ASP A 677 30.06 -51.33 -32.91
N ALA A 678 29.79 -51.69 -31.63
CA ALA A 678 30.70 -52.32 -30.66
C ALA A 678 31.21 -51.49 -29.46
N GLU A 679 30.67 -51.82 -28.28
CA GLU A 679 31.40 -51.90 -27.01
C GLU A 679 32.62 -52.86 -27.12
N PRO A 680 33.60 -52.74 -26.21
CA PRO A 680 33.66 -53.79 -25.17
C PRO A 680 34.05 -53.31 -23.77
N ASP A 681 33.33 -53.85 -22.81
CA ASP A 681 33.75 -54.55 -21.59
C ASP A 681 35.27 -54.66 -21.29
N THR A 682 35.66 -54.36 -20.04
CA THR A 682 36.67 -55.15 -19.31
C THR A 682 36.33 -55.28 -17.82
N SER A 683 36.24 -56.53 -17.41
CA SER A 683 36.08 -57.12 -16.08
C SER A 683 37.42 -57.43 -15.40
N GLY A 684 37.37 -57.77 -14.09
CA GLY A 684 38.42 -58.47 -13.33
C GLY A 684 38.63 -57.87 -11.93
N ASP A 685 37.96 -58.29 -10.84
CA ASP A 685 37.90 -59.58 -10.12
C ASP A 685 38.97 -59.74 -9.00
N ALA A 686 38.53 -60.39 -7.91
CA ALA A 686 39.25 -61.01 -6.77
C ALA A 686 39.43 -60.27 -5.40
N ALA A 687 38.76 -60.82 -4.38
CA ALA A 687 39.08 -60.80 -2.92
C ALA A 687 40.12 -61.93 -2.58
N PRO A 688 40.45 -62.36 -1.32
CA PRO A 688 40.18 -61.87 0.07
C PRO A 688 41.43 -61.93 1.03
N ASP A 689 41.31 -61.50 2.31
CA ASP A 689 41.83 -62.15 3.56
C ASP A 689 41.93 -61.20 4.80
N ALA A 690 41.63 -61.74 6.00
CA ALA A 690 41.74 -61.16 7.37
C ALA A 690 43.17 -61.39 7.98
N PRO A 691 43.53 -61.20 9.29
CA PRO A 691 42.81 -60.71 10.50
C PRO A 691 43.64 -59.82 11.50
N GLU A 692 43.01 -59.46 12.64
CA GLU A 692 43.53 -59.19 14.02
C GLU A 692 44.68 -58.19 14.32
N THR A 693 44.46 -57.26 15.29
CA THR A 693 45.22 -57.18 16.57
C THR A 693 44.61 -56.19 17.58
N ASN A 694 44.55 -56.65 18.85
CA ASN A 694 44.25 -55.92 20.08
C ASN A 694 45.28 -54.82 20.42
N ALA A 695 44.86 -53.80 21.18
CA ALA A 695 45.59 -53.32 22.37
C ALA A 695 44.75 -52.33 23.20
N GLU A 696 44.36 -52.79 24.39
CA GLU A 696 44.11 -51.95 25.57
C GLU A 696 45.33 -51.07 25.89
N THR A 697 45.10 -49.85 26.39
CA THR A 697 45.76 -49.40 27.63
C THR A 697 44.93 -48.31 28.30
N ASP A 698 44.45 -48.70 29.47
CA ASP A 698 43.99 -47.93 30.61
C ASP A 698 45.13 -47.06 31.19
N THR A 699 44.85 -45.79 31.51
CA THR A 699 45.45 -45.09 32.66
C THR A 699 44.49 -44.01 33.18
N THR A 700 43.67 -44.44 34.14
CA THR A 700 43.34 -43.77 35.41
C THR A 700 44.22 -42.58 35.88
N GLY A 701 43.57 -41.61 36.54
CA GLY A 701 44.19 -40.51 37.30
C GLY A 701 43.19 -39.36 37.62
N THR A 702 42.16 -39.58 38.45
CA THR A 702 42.08 -39.24 39.90
C THR A 702 41.69 -37.78 40.22
N GLU A 703 40.45 -37.63 40.70
CA GLU A 703 39.91 -36.82 41.81
C GLU A 703 40.54 -35.46 42.21
N ASN A 704 39.72 -34.40 42.22
CA ASN A 704 39.21 -33.68 43.43
C ASN A 704 38.32 -32.49 42.97
N THR A 705 37.01 -32.39 43.32
CA THR A 705 36.42 -31.66 44.47
C THR A 705 36.97 -30.23 44.60
N THR A 706 36.21 -29.12 44.61
CA THR A 706 35.09 -28.65 45.47
C THR A 706 34.71 -27.26 44.86
N ASP A 707 33.43 -26.96 44.59
CA ASP A 707 32.56 -26.09 45.41
C ASP A 707 33.02 -24.61 45.46
N ASP A 708 32.25 -23.71 44.83
CA ASP A 708 31.71 -22.50 45.48
C ASP A 708 30.91 -21.63 44.49
N THR A 709 29.68 -21.35 44.93
CA THR A 709 28.81 -20.20 44.64
C THR A 709 29.45 -18.94 44.07
N ASN A 710 28.85 -18.38 43.01
CA ASN A 710 28.08 -17.12 43.04
C ASN A 710 27.17 -16.99 41.82
#